data_AF-A0A8C9YRF6-F1
#
_entry.id   AF-A0A8C9YRF6-F1
#
_cell.length_a   1.000
_cell.length_b   1.000
_cell.length_c   1.000
_cell.angle_alpha   90.00
_cell.angle_beta   90.00
_cell.angle_gamma   90.00
#
_symmetry.space_group_name_H-M   'P 1'
#
loop_
_entity.id
_entity.type
_entity.pdbx_description
1 polymer ?
#
loop_
_entity_poly.entity_id
_entity_poly.type
_entity_poly.pdbx_seq_one_letter_code
_entity_poly.pdbx_strand_id
1 'polypeptide(L)'
;MPYLGSEDAVRELRRALSNPNVQSDQLRYRNTILKVIRAMSQGVDVSGLFSEMVKACATVDVVQKKLVYVFLCSYATLNPELSLLVINTLRKDCQDPNPMVRSLALRNMTNLRLPSLVEYVEQPLTAGLKDRAACVRRVAVLGWAKLHNLQPNSEIDAAVVNELYTLLRDPDPVVMVNCLRALEEILKEEGGVAINKPITHHLLKRLKESDVWGQCEVLRILQRYRPQSEDELFDILSLLDASLVSPHPPVMAATLSLFLSLCSGLPAVNLAALERVRAPLLAACGSVSREMRFTALCHIQLLLRSLPGLMGAHYKRFFCGYAEPAYIKQRKMQVLVELVNDENVAMLLDELKGYCTDVNADTAQAAISAIGRIGRSYSDRCLEILTGLLGLKQEHITSAVVQTMRDLVWVCPQCSDTVCLALEGCEETLQDSQGRQALLWLLAVYGERISSAPYTLEVFIDGVRSEASLGVKMELLTTTMRLFLCRPAETQDMLGRLLHYCIEEETDMCVRDQALLYYRLLHCGIEETQKVLQGRRSDPSLGVLIGRPAEPISQWACSFNTLKPLRQGSVETESASRGSPEHVTFDPKPNTDLSDTLDCSQTETLLYKLIIFAHKTHVVYKIQCFIIKYPTIYKPTSRAGSKPFGCPRRD
;
A
#
# COMPACT_ATOMS: atom_id res chain seq x y z
N MET A 1 -0.22 -26.20 24.44
CA MET A 1 -0.36 -27.54 25.02
C MET A 1 1.03 -28.15 25.16
N PRO A 2 1.52 -28.43 26.38
CA PRO A 2 2.81 -29.09 26.55
C PRO A 2 2.63 -30.60 26.41
N TYR A 3 3.42 -31.21 25.53
CA TYR A 3 3.41 -32.63 25.22
C TYR A 3 4.06 -33.42 26.36
N LEU A 4 3.27 -33.96 27.30
CA LEU A 4 3.76 -34.88 28.34
C LEU A 4 4.32 -36.22 27.77
N GLY A 5 4.12 -36.50 26.48
CA GLY A 5 4.70 -37.68 25.79
C GLY A 5 6.03 -37.43 25.08
N SER A 6 6.62 -36.23 25.13
CA SER A 6 7.83 -35.91 24.36
C SER A 6 9.10 -36.49 24.97
N GLU A 7 9.25 -36.51 26.29
CA GLU A 7 10.47 -36.98 26.95
C GLU A 7 10.65 -38.49 26.84
N ASP A 8 9.57 -39.26 27.02
CA ASP A 8 9.59 -40.71 26.86
C ASP A 8 9.86 -41.10 25.40
N ALA A 9 9.28 -40.37 24.44
CA ALA A 9 9.57 -40.56 23.02
C ALA A 9 11.05 -40.31 22.68
N VAL A 10 11.66 -39.26 23.23
CA VAL A 10 13.10 -38.98 23.04
C VAL A 10 13.95 -40.08 23.68
N ARG A 11 13.56 -40.58 24.86
CA ARG A 11 14.26 -41.69 25.53
C ARG A 11 14.17 -42.99 24.74
N GLU A 12 13.02 -43.31 24.17
CA GLU A 12 12.83 -44.45 23.27
C GLU A 12 13.68 -44.33 22.01
N LEU A 13 13.70 -43.14 21.38
CA LEU A 13 14.54 -42.87 20.22
C LEU A 13 16.02 -43.01 20.56
N ARG A 14 16.47 -42.54 21.74
CA ARG A 14 17.85 -42.73 22.21
C ARG A 14 18.21 -44.21 22.31
N ARG A 15 17.32 -45.01 22.91
CA ARG A 15 17.50 -46.48 23.03
C ARG A 15 17.55 -47.14 21.65
N ALA A 16 16.69 -46.75 20.72
CA ALA A 16 16.67 -47.29 19.37
C ALA A 16 17.94 -46.92 18.57
N LEU A 17 18.43 -45.68 18.69
CA LEU A 17 19.68 -45.24 18.05
C LEU A 17 20.92 -45.92 18.62
N SER A 18 20.89 -46.32 19.88
CA SER A 18 22.00 -46.99 20.57
C SER A 18 21.98 -48.52 20.42
N ASN A 19 20.92 -49.09 19.84
CA ASN A 19 20.74 -50.54 19.76
C ASN A 19 21.61 -51.14 18.62
N PRO A 20 22.57 -52.04 18.92
CA PRO A 20 23.44 -52.65 17.91
C PRO A 20 22.69 -53.42 16.82
N ASN A 21 21.55 -54.05 17.15
CA ASN A 21 20.72 -54.79 16.19
C ASN A 21 20.00 -53.86 15.19
N VAL A 22 19.82 -52.60 15.57
CA VAL A 22 19.24 -51.56 14.69
C VAL A 22 20.35 -50.93 13.86
N GLN A 23 21.54 -50.74 14.44
CA GLN A 23 22.72 -50.18 13.75
C GLN A 23 23.29 -51.10 12.67
N SER A 24 23.18 -52.43 12.84
CA SER A 24 23.68 -53.40 11.86
C SER A 24 22.87 -53.42 10.55
N ASP A 25 21.59 -53.08 10.60
CA ASP A 25 20.72 -52.96 9.43
C ASP A 25 20.59 -51.49 9.02
N GLN A 26 21.24 -51.15 7.91
CA GLN A 26 21.27 -49.79 7.35
C GLN A 26 19.87 -49.19 7.13
N LEU A 27 18.88 -49.99 6.71
CA LEU A 27 17.52 -49.50 6.47
C LEU A 27 16.77 -49.24 7.79
N ARG A 28 16.92 -50.12 8.78
CA ARG A 28 16.32 -49.93 10.11
C ARG A 28 16.92 -48.73 10.83
N TYR A 29 18.24 -48.54 10.71
CA TYR A 29 18.93 -47.41 11.31
C TYR A 29 18.48 -46.09 10.68
N ARG A 30 18.44 -46.03 9.33
CA ARG A 30 17.91 -44.87 8.59
C ARG A 30 16.47 -44.55 8.98
N ASN A 31 15.60 -45.55 9.11
CA ASN A 31 14.21 -45.35 9.52
C ASN A 31 14.10 -44.80 10.95
N THR A 32 15.00 -45.20 11.84
CA THR A 32 15.08 -44.66 13.21
C THR A 32 15.51 -43.19 13.20
N ILE A 33 16.51 -42.83 12.41
CA ILE A 33 16.93 -41.44 12.21
C ILE A 33 15.80 -40.60 11.60
N LEU A 34 15.05 -41.15 10.63
CA LEU A 34 13.89 -40.47 10.07
C LEU A 34 12.81 -40.16 11.12
N LYS A 35 12.59 -41.05 12.10
CA LYS A 35 11.69 -40.79 13.23
C LYS A 35 12.17 -39.61 14.08
N VAL A 36 13.49 -39.46 14.27
CA VAL A 36 14.08 -38.30 14.95
C VAL A 36 13.77 -37.00 14.19
N ILE A 37 13.99 -36.99 12.87
CA ILE A 37 13.69 -35.80 12.03
C ILE A 37 12.18 -35.49 12.02
N ARG A 38 11.32 -36.51 12.08
CA ARG A 38 9.88 -36.32 12.20
C ARG A 38 9.51 -35.66 13.54
N ALA A 39 10.09 -36.12 14.64
CA ALA A 39 9.88 -35.53 15.96
C ALA A 39 10.37 -34.06 16.00
N MET A 40 11.56 -33.80 15.43
CA MET A 40 12.08 -32.44 15.25
C MET A 40 11.12 -31.55 14.45
N SER A 41 10.55 -32.07 13.36
CA SER A 41 9.60 -31.33 12.51
C SER A 41 8.25 -31.06 13.20
N GLN A 42 7.90 -31.87 14.21
CA GLN A 42 6.73 -31.68 15.07
C GLN A 42 6.98 -30.69 16.22
N GLY A 43 8.20 -30.16 16.35
CA GLY A 43 8.59 -29.23 17.41
C GLY A 43 8.98 -29.90 18.73
N VAL A 44 9.24 -31.21 18.73
CA VAL A 44 9.76 -31.92 19.91
C VAL A 44 11.25 -31.62 20.07
N ASP A 45 11.68 -31.29 21.29
CA ASP A 45 13.10 -31.10 21.58
C ASP A 45 13.85 -32.44 21.56
N VAL A 46 14.58 -32.67 20.48
CA VAL A 46 15.44 -33.85 20.27
C VAL A 46 16.92 -33.54 20.48
N SER A 47 17.25 -32.38 21.07
CA SER A 47 18.64 -31.95 21.33
C SER A 47 19.46 -32.98 22.11
N GLY A 48 18.82 -33.70 23.04
CA GLY A 48 19.45 -34.76 23.82
C GLY A 48 19.98 -35.94 22.99
N LEU A 49 19.60 -36.08 21.71
CA LEU A 49 20.08 -37.13 20.82
C LEU A 49 21.36 -36.76 20.05
N PHE A 50 21.98 -35.62 20.39
CA PHE A 50 23.10 -35.08 19.63
C PHE A 50 24.28 -36.05 19.52
N SER A 51 24.66 -36.71 20.62
CA SER A 51 25.80 -37.62 20.64
C SER A 51 25.60 -38.85 19.74
N GLU A 52 24.38 -39.38 19.70
CA GLU A 52 23.97 -40.50 18.88
C GLU A 52 23.93 -40.11 17.40
N MET A 53 23.48 -38.88 17.11
CA MET A 53 23.45 -38.34 15.75
C MET A 53 24.85 -38.03 15.22
N VAL A 54 25.79 -37.58 16.06
CA VAL A 54 27.21 -37.44 15.69
C VAL A 54 27.80 -38.79 15.30
N LYS A 55 27.50 -39.87 16.05
CA LYS A 55 27.94 -41.24 15.68
C LYS A 55 27.31 -41.69 14.36
N ALA A 56 26.03 -41.39 14.15
CA ALA A 56 25.30 -41.73 12.93
C ALA A 56 25.82 -41.00 11.66
N CYS A 57 26.66 -39.97 11.83
CA CYS A 57 27.22 -39.16 10.75
C CYS A 57 28.23 -39.94 9.89
N ALA A 58 29.00 -40.84 10.50
CA ALA A 58 30.05 -41.60 9.83
C ALA A 58 29.47 -42.83 9.10
N THR A 59 28.80 -42.59 7.96
CA THR A 59 28.18 -43.63 7.12
C THR A 59 28.57 -43.45 5.65
N VAL A 60 28.30 -44.45 4.80
CA VAL A 60 28.39 -44.34 3.34
C VAL A 60 27.05 -43.96 2.69
N ASP A 61 25.94 -44.10 3.43
CA ASP A 61 24.60 -43.80 2.92
C ASP A 61 24.36 -42.29 2.81
N VAL A 62 24.28 -41.79 1.59
CA VAL A 62 24.00 -40.38 1.30
C VAL A 62 22.66 -39.92 1.90
N VAL A 63 21.65 -40.79 1.95
CA VAL A 63 20.34 -40.41 2.50
C VAL A 63 20.42 -40.25 4.01
N GLN A 64 21.08 -41.18 4.70
CA GLN A 64 21.34 -41.06 6.12
C GLN A 64 22.17 -39.82 6.44
N LYS A 65 23.24 -39.53 5.68
CA LYS A 65 24.02 -38.30 5.83
C LYS A 65 23.16 -37.05 5.73
N LYS A 66 22.28 -36.97 4.73
CA LYS A 66 21.36 -35.82 4.58
C LYS A 66 20.48 -35.64 5.81
N LEU A 67 19.89 -36.71 6.34
CA LEU A 67 19.06 -36.65 7.55
C LEU A 67 19.88 -36.20 8.77
N VAL A 68 21.05 -36.81 8.97
CA VAL A 68 21.93 -36.49 10.09
C VAL A 68 22.44 -35.06 10.02
N TYR A 69 22.90 -34.59 8.85
CA TYR A 69 23.38 -33.22 8.71
C TYR A 69 22.30 -32.17 8.94
N VAL A 70 21.06 -32.41 8.51
CA VAL A 70 19.94 -31.49 8.82
C VAL A 70 19.79 -31.35 10.33
N PHE A 71 19.80 -32.47 11.07
CA PHE A 71 19.74 -32.44 12.53
C PHE A 71 20.96 -31.72 13.13
N LEU A 72 22.17 -32.06 12.68
CA LEU A 72 23.39 -31.47 13.24
C LEU A 72 23.44 -29.96 13.01
N CYS A 73 23.11 -29.46 11.82
CA CYS A 73 23.06 -28.02 11.56
C CYS A 73 21.99 -27.29 12.39
N SER A 74 20.89 -27.97 12.77
CA SER A 74 19.86 -27.38 13.62
C SER A 74 20.28 -27.26 15.10
N TYR A 75 21.08 -28.20 15.61
CA TYR A 75 21.45 -28.27 17.03
C TYR A 75 22.93 -27.97 17.33
N ALA A 76 23.75 -27.69 16.31
CA ALA A 76 25.20 -27.48 16.47
C ALA A 76 25.55 -26.30 17.40
N THR A 77 24.81 -25.19 17.29
CA THR A 77 25.03 -24.00 18.13
C THR A 77 24.71 -24.26 19.61
N LEU A 78 23.85 -25.24 19.92
CA LEU A 78 23.52 -25.65 21.28
C LEU A 78 24.58 -26.61 21.87
N ASN A 79 25.35 -27.29 21.02
CA ASN A 79 26.36 -28.28 21.42
C ASN A 79 27.69 -28.04 20.67
N PRO A 80 28.39 -26.91 20.92
CA PRO A 80 29.58 -26.54 20.16
C PRO A 80 30.73 -27.55 20.31
N GLU A 81 31.00 -28.02 21.54
CA GLU A 81 32.08 -28.98 21.84
C GLU A 81 31.90 -30.31 21.09
N LEU A 82 30.70 -30.89 21.13
CA LEU A 82 30.40 -32.15 20.43
C LEU A 82 30.38 -31.97 18.90
N SER A 83 30.05 -30.76 18.42
CA SER A 83 30.07 -30.44 16.99
C SER A 83 31.47 -30.49 16.39
N LEU A 84 32.53 -30.26 17.20
CA LEU A 84 33.92 -30.37 16.75
C LEU A 84 34.26 -31.79 16.25
N LEU A 85 33.61 -32.82 16.81
CA LEU A 85 33.82 -34.22 16.42
C LEU A 85 33.32 -34.49 14.98
N VAL A 86 32.37 -33.70 14.50
CA VAL A 86 31.78 -33.85 13.16
C VAL A 86 32.73 -33.34 12.07
N ILE A 87 33.61 -32.37 12.40
CA ILE A 87 34.51 -31.71 11.44
C ILE A 87 35.35 -32.74 10.68
N ASN A 88 35.97 -33.69 11.37
CA ASN A 88 36.85 -34.66 10.75
C ASN A 88 36.09 -35.55 9.75
N THR A 89 34.85 -35.90 10.08
CA THR A 89 33.96 -36.65 9.19
C THR A 89 33.59 -35.81 7.97
N LEU A 90 33.22 -34.53 8.16
CA LEU A 90 32.91 -33.61 7.06
C LEU A 90 34.10 -33.32 6.16
N ARG A 91 35.32 -33.16 6.70
CA ARG A 91 36.55 -32.96 5.92
C ARG A 91 36.86 -34.19 5.07
N LYS A 92 36.70 -35.39 5.63
CA LYS A 92 36.83 -36.65 4.86
C LYS A 92 35.80 -36.71 3.73
N ASP A 93 34.56 -36.33 4.01
CA ASP A 93 33.48 -36.33 3.04
C ASP A 93 33.66 -35.26 1.95
N CYS A 94 34.35 -34.16 2.24
CA CYS A 94 34.76 -33.17 1.23
C CYS A 94 35.79 -33.70 0.23
N GLN A 95 36.43 -34.84 0.50
CA GLN A 95 37.40 -35.51 -0.37
C GLN A 95 36.83 -36.77 -1.05
N ASP A 96 35.54 -37.05 -0.87
CA ASP A 96 34.88 -38.23 -1.42
C ASP A 96 34.92 -38.24 -2.97
N PRO A 97 35.08 -39.40 -3.62
CA PRO A 97 35.03 -39.48 -5.08
C PRO A 97 33.70 -38.97 -5.67
N ASN A 98 32.59 -39.13 -4.95
CA ASN A 98 31.27 -38.69 -5.37
C ASN A 98 31.08 -37.18 -5.15
N PRO A 99 30.91 -36.37 -6.21
CA PRO A 99 30.73 -34.92 -6.08
C PRO A 99 29.46 -34.53 -5.31
N MET A 100 28.45 -35.40 -5.23
CA MET A 100 27.26 -35.17 -4.42
C MET A 100 27.56 -35.26 -2.91
N VAL A 101 28.48 -36.14 -2.50
CA VAL A 101 28.92 -36.25 -1.11
C VAL A 101 29.82 -35.07 -0.76
N ARG A 102 30.77 -34.70 -1.65
CA ARG A 102 31.63 -33.51 -1.46
C ARG A 102 30.82 -32.24 -1.29
N SER A 103 29.90 -31.96 -2.21
CA SER A 103 29.06 -30.76 -2.18
C SER A 103 28.12 -30.74 -0.96
N LEU A 104 27.57 -31.90 -0.57
CA LEU A 104 26.76 -32.02 0.64
C LEU A 104 27.58 -31.73 1.90
N ALA A 105 28.76 -32.31 2.04
CA ALA A 105 29.64 -32.09 3.18
C ALA A 105 30.06 -30.62 3.29
N LEU A 106 30.52 -30.03 2.18
CA LEU A 106 30.94 -28.62 2.14
C LEU A 106 29.80 -27.66 2.50
N ARG A 107 28.57 -27.94 2.04
CA ARG A 107 27.39 -27.15 2.37
C ARG A 107 27.06 -27.22 3.86
N ASN A 108 27.16 -28.40 4.46
CA ASN A 108 26.79 -28.58 5.87
C ASN A 108 27.87 -28.05 6.81
N MET A 109 29.14 -28.16 6.42
CA MET A 109 30.26 -27.56 7.16
C MET A 109 30.10 -26.04 7.31
N THR A 110 29.69 -25.33 6.25
CA THR A 110 29.37 -23.89 6.32
C THR A 110 28.04 -23.57 7.01
N ASN A 111 27.13 -24.55 7.14
CA ASN A 111 25.85 -24.37 7.83
C ASN A 111 25.89 -24.68 9.33
N LEU A 112 26.99 -25.20 9.87
CA LEU A 112 27.15 -25.41 11.32
C LEU A 112 27.21 -24.09 12.10
N ARG A 113 27.64 -22.99 11.45
CA ARG A 113 27.65 -21.61 11.99
C ARG A 113 28.36 -21.47 13.35
N LEU A 114 29.46 -22.19 13.52
CA LEU A 114 30.29 -22.12 14.73
C LEU A 114 31.56 -21.30 14.42
N PRO A 115 31.82 -20.19 15.12
CA PRO A 115 32.99 -19.34 14.86
C PRO A 115 34.33 -20.07 15.01
N SER A 116 34.41 -21.04 15.92
CA SER A 116 35.60 -21.88 16.12
C SER A 116 35.92 -22.81 14.94
N LEU A 117 35.01 -22.94 13.95
CA LEU A 117 35.20 -23.82 12.81
C LEU A 117 35.87 -23.16 11.61
N VAL A 118 35.93 -21.82 11.56
CA VAL A 118 36.30 -21.06 10.36
C VAL A 118 37.62 -21.55 9.74
N GLU A 119 38.68 -21.68 10.55
CA GLU A 119 40.00 -22.16 10.12
C GLU A 119 39.96 -23.57 9.47
N TYR A 120 39.03 -24.42 9.89
CA TYR A 120 38.87 -25.78 9.35
C TYR A 120 38.07 -25.81 8.04
N VAL A 121 37.28 -24.77 7.78
CA VAL A 121 36.37 -24.67 6.63
C VAL A 121 37.05 -24.02 5.42
N GLU A 122 37.99 -23.10 5.63
CA GLU A 122 38.66 -22.33 4.57
C GLU A 122 39.36 -23.23 3.55
N GLN A 123 40.21 -24.16 4.00
CA GLN A 123 40.98 -25.02 3.09
C GLN A 123 40.04 -25.88 2.20
N PRO A 124 39.02 -26.59 2.72
CA PRO A 124 38.05 -27.29 1.87
C PRO A 124 37.25 -26.36 0.95
N LEU A 125 36.96 -25.12 1.35
CA LEU A 125 36.27 -24.15 0.49
C LEU A 125 37.16 -23.71 -0.68
N THR A 126 38.42 -23.37 -0.42
CA THR A 126 39.39 -23.01 -1.47
C THR A 126 39.57 -24.17 -2.47
N ALA A 127 39.67 -25.40 -1.97
CA ALA A 127 39.72 -26.59 -2.82
C ALA A 127 38.42 -26.77 -3.63
N GLY A 128 37.27 -26.50 -3.01
CA GLY A 128 35.95 -26.58 -3.64
C GLY A 128 35.73 -25.59 -4.79
N LEU A 129 36.38 -24.41 -4.76
CA LEU A 129 36.33 -23.43 -5.86
C LEU A 129 36.94 -24.00 -7.15
N LYS A 130 37.94 -24.88 -7.03
CA LYS A 130 38.69 -25.49 -8.15
C LYS A 130 38.22 -26.91 -8.49
N ASP A 131 37.09 -27.35 -7.92
CA ASP A 131 36.55 -28.70 -8.15
C ASP A 131 36.12 -28.88 -9.62
N ARG A 132 36.28 -30.09 -10.16
CA ARG A 132 35.85 -30.45 -11.52
C ARG A 132 34.33 -30.37 -11.68
N ALA A 133 33.58 -30.72 -10.65
CA ALA A 133 32.12 -30.77 -10.67
C ALA A 133 31.51 -29.40 -10.29
N ALA A 134 30.65 -28.87 -11.17
CA ALA A 134 29.98 -27.60 -10.96
C ALA A 134 29.17 -27.56 -9.64
N CYS A 135 28.55 -28.68 -9.23
CA CYS A 135 27.77 -28.74 -7.99
C CYS A 135 28.60 -28.44 -6.73
N VAL A 136 29.89 -28.78 -6.73
CA VAL A 136 30.80 -28.47 -5.62
C VAL A 136 31.20 -27.00 -5.67
N ARG A 137 31.58 -26.49 -6.86
CA ARG A 137 31.90 -25.06 -7.06
C ARG A 137 30.76 -24.14 -6.63
N ARG A 138 29.51 -24.47 -6.99
CA ARG A 138 28.29 -23.73 -6.57
C ARG A 138 28.20 -23.58 -5.05
N VAL A 139 28.49 -24.65 -4.32
CA VAL A 139 28.43 -24.67 -2.85
C VAL A 139 29.63 -23.94 -2.26
N ALA A 140 30.83 -24.12 -2.81
CA ALA A 140 32.05 -23.47 -2.35
C ALA A 140 31.93 -21.94 -2.43
N VAL A 141 31.45 -21.43 -3.57
CA VAL A 141 31.21 -19.99 -3.79
C VAL A 141 30.25 -19.40 -2.75
N LEU A 142 29.08 -20.00 -2.56
CA LEU A 142 28.14 -19.55 -1.53
C LEU A 142 28.66 -19.79 -0.10
N GLY A 143 29.56 -20.76 0.06
CA GLY A 143 30.22 -21.06 1.32
C GLY A 143 31.09 -19.91 1.80
N TRP A 144 31.86 -19.29 0.90
CA TRP A 144 32.64 -18.08 1.20
C TRP A 144 31.77 -16.91 1.65
N ALA A 145 30.65 -16.65 0.97
CA ALA A 145 29.70 -15.62 1.39
C ALA A 145 29.13 -15.88 2.80
N LYS A 146 28.84 -17.14 3.14
CA LYS A 146 28.38 -17.52 4.48
C LYS A 146 29.47 -17.37 5.54
N LEU A 147 30.71 -17.68 5.19
CA LEU A 147 31.86 -17.54 6.08
C LEU A 147 32.08 -16.08 6.45
N HIS A 148 32.06 -15.20 5.45
CA HIS A 148 32.11 -13.74 5.63
C HIS A 148 31.00 -13.26 6.58
N ASN A 149 29.76 -13.72 6.37
CA ASN A 149 28.63 -13.32 7.22
C ASN A 149 28.73 -13.84 8.67
N LEU A 150 29.52 -14.88 8.92
CA LEU A 150 29.76 -15.39 10.28
C LEU A 150 30.81 -14.56 11.02
N GLN A 151 31.82 -14.04 10.30
CA GLN A 151 32.86 -13.17 10.85
C GLN A 151 33.12 -11.98 9.91
N PRO A 152 32.27 -10.93 9.95
CA PRO A 152 32.41 -9.77 9.05
C PRO A 152 33.73 -9.00 9.20
N ASN A 153 34.35 -9.08 10.37
CA ASN A 153 35.60 -8.37 10.67
C ASN A 153 36.86 -9.10 10.14
N SER A 154 36.72 -10.32 9.62
CA SER A 154 37.84 -11.07 9.09
C SER A 154 38.06 -10.70 7.62
N GLU A 155 39.23 -10.16 7.31
CA GLU A 155 39.60 -9.91 5.92
C GLU A 155 39.70 -11.24 5.16
N ILE A 156 39.06 -11.32 3.99
CA ILE A 156 39.18 -12.47 3.10
C ILE A 156 40.41 -12.26 2.23
N ASP A 157 41.24 -13.31 2.13
CA ASP A 157 42.43 -13.32 1.27
C ASP A 157 42.10 -12.84 -0.16
N ALA A 158 42.88 -11.87 -0.64
CA ALA A 158 42.74 -11.34 -2.00
C ALA A 158 42.84 -12.44 -3.09
N ALA A 159 43.55 -13.53 -2.81
CA ALA A 159 43.64 -14.69 -3.70
C ALA A 159 42.27 -15.37 -3.92
N VAL A 160 41.44 -15.44 -2.88
CA VAL A 160 40.09 -16.01 -2.95
C VAL A 160 39.17 -15.10 -3.75
N VAL A 161 39.24 -13.79 -3.51
CA VAL A 161 38.47 -12.79 -4.27
C VAL A 161 38.84 -12.85 -5.75
N ASN A 162 40.13 -12.95 -6.09
CA ASN A 162 40.58 -13.12 -7.47
C ASN A 162 40.03 -14.40 -8.11
N GLU A 163 40.06 -15.53 -7.39
CA GLU A 163 39.48 -16.78 -7.88
C GLU A 163 37.97 -16.64 -8.13
N LEU A 164 37.22 -15.98 -7.25
CA LEU A 164 35.80 -15.67 -7.48
C LEU A 164 35.61 -14.82 -8.76
N TYR A 165 36.43 -13.80 -9.01
CA TYR A 165 36.37 -13.06 -10.27
C TYR A 165 36.66 -13.95 -11.49
N THR A 166 37.52 -14.97 -11.39
CA THR A 166 37.71 -15.94 -12.49
C THR A 166 36.47 -16.81 -12.73
N LEU A 167 35.76 -17.19 -11.66
CA LEU A 167 34.53 -18.00 -11.72
C LEU A 167 33.33 -17.25 -12.29
N LEU A 168 33.41 -15.92 -12.50
CA LEU A 168 32.42 -15.20 -13.31
C LEU A 168 32.36 -15.70 -14.76
N ARG A 169 33.43 -16.35 -15.25
CA ARG A 169 33.48 -16.96 -16.59
C ARG A 169 33.24 -18.48 -16.56
N ASP A 170 32.73 -19.02 -15.45
CA ASP A 170 32.47 -20.46 -15.32
C ASP A 170 31.48 -20.94 -16.40
N PRO A 171 31.70 -22.13 -17.00
CA PRO A 171 30.76 -22.69 -17.97
C PRO A 171 29.35 -22.87 -17.42
N ASP A 172 29.21 -23.13 -16.12
CA ASP A 172 27.90 -23.31 -15.49
C ASP A 172 27.29 -21.95 -15.07
N PRO A 173 26.11 -21.58 -15.60
CA PRO A 173 25.51 -20.27 -15.30
C PRO A 173 25.11 -20.11 -13.83
N VAL A 174 24.79 -21.21 -13.13
CA VAL A 174 24.45 -21.15 -11.71
C VAL A 174 25.68 -20.84 -10.85
N VAL A 175 26.86 -21.36 -11.20
CA VAL A 175 28.13 -20.97 -10.54
C VAL A 175 28.39 -19.48 -10.75
N MET A 176 28.32 -19.00 -12.00
CA MET A 176 28.52 -17.59 -12.34
C MET A 176 27.60 -16.67 -11.52
N VAL A 177 26.29 -16.94 -11.48
CA VAL A 177 25.32 -16.12 -10.73
C VAL A 177 25.58 -16.21 -9.22
N ASN A 178 25.87 -17.39 -8.68
CA ASN A 178 26.21 -17.52 -7.27
C ASN A 178 27.51 -16.77 -6.92
N CYS A 179 28.43 -16.69 -7.87
CA CYS A 179 29.68 -15.97 -7.71
C CYS A 179 29.46 -14.46 -7.67
N LEU A 180 28.58 -13.94 -8.53
CA LEU A 180 28.12 -12.56 -8.42
C LEU A 180 27.49 -12.28 -7.05
N ARG A 181 26.62 -13.16 -6.56
CA ARG A 181 26.02 -13.03 -5.23
C ARG A 181 27.05 -13.05 -4.11
N ALA A 182 28.06 -13.93 -4.21
CA ALA A 182 29.10 -14.04 -3.20
C ALA A 182 30.01 -12.80 -3.19
N LEU A 183 30.46 -12.34 -4.36
CA LEU A 183 31.25 -11.12 -4.50
C LEU A 183 30.47 -9.89 -4.01
N GLU A 184 29.17 -9.83 -4.28
CA GLU A 184 28.32 -8.74 -3.82
C GLU A 184 28.23 -8.63 -2.30
N GLU A 185 28.16 -9.78 -1.61
CA GLU A 185 28.10 -9.82 -0.14
C GLU A 185 29.47 -9.60 0.51
N ILE A 186 30.52 -10.20 -0.06
CA ILE A 186 31.90 -10.08 0.46
C ILE A 186 32.40 -8.64 0.30
N LEU A 187 32.21 -8.02 -0.86
CA LEU A 187 32.71 -6.68 -1.16
C LEU A 187 31.70 -5.59 -0.78
N LYS A 188 30.73 -5.89 0.07
CA LYS A 188 29.64 -4.98 0.41
C LYS A 188 30.13 -3.65 0.99
N GLU A 189 31.19 -3.68 1.79
CA GLU A 189 31.81 -2.46 2.36
C GLU A 189 32.52 -1.61 1.29
N GLU A 190 33.06 -2.24 0.24
CA GLU A 190 33.70 -1.57 -0.91
C GLU A 190 32.68 -1.07 -1.96
N GLY A 191 31.38 -1.28 -1.73
CA GLY A 191 30.31 -0.92 -2.66
C GLY A 191 29.84 -2.06 -3.57
N GLY A 192 30.28 -3.30 -3.32
CA GLY A 192 29.87 -4.53 -3.99
C GLY A 192 30.79 -4.95 -5.13
N VAL A 193 30.33 -5.87 -5.97
CA VAL A 193 31.14 -6.40 -7.09
C VAL A 193 31.53 -5.29 -8.08
N ALA A 194 32.82 -5.20 -8.43
CA ALA A 194 33.31 -4.25 -9.42
C ALA A 194 32.97 -4.74 -10.84
N ILE A 195 32.07 -4.02 -11.51
CA ILE A 195 31.59 -4.38 -12.85
C ILE A 195 32.26 -3.49 -13.88
N ASN A 196 32.94 -4.11 -14.84
CA ASN A 196 33.52 -3.45 -16.00
C ASN A 196 32.78 -3.84 -17.29
N LYS A 197 33.04 -3.11 -18.38
CA LYS A 197 32.50 -3.39 -19.72
C LYS A 197 32.58 -4.87 -20.14
N PRO A 198 33.73 -5.58 -20.05
CA PRO A 198 33.80 -6.97 -20.49
C PRO A 198 32.97 -7.92 -19.61
N ILE A 199 32.87 -7.68 -18.30
CA ILE A 199 31.98 -8.44 -17.41
C ILE A 199 30.52 -8.18 -17.81
N THR A 200 30.11 -6.92 -17.99
CA THR A 200 28.75 -6.56 -18.41
C THR A 200 28.34 -7.28 -19.71
N HIS A 201 29.16 -7.21 -20.76
CA HIS A 201 28.87 -7.89 -22.02
C HIS A 201 28.86 -9.42 -21.88
N HIS A 202 29.75 -10.00 -21.06
CA HIS A 202 29.75 -11.44 -20.81
C HIS A 202 28.44 -11.89 -20.14
N LEU A 203 28.03 -11.20 -19.08
CA LEU A 203 26.81 -11.51 -18.32
C LEU A 203 25.56 -11.35 -19.19
N LEU A 204 25.47 -10.27 -19.97
CA LEU A 204 24.31 -10.02 -20.85
C LEU A 204 24.20 -11.03 -22.00
N LYS A 205 25.31 -11.39 -22.65
CA LYS A 205 25.31 -12.40 -23.73
C LYS A 205 24.86 -13.77 -23.24
N ARG A 206 25.19 -14.13 -21.99
CA ARG A 206 24.83 -15.41 -21.37
C ARG A 206 23.58 -15.34 -20.50
N LEU A 207 22.87 -14.21 -20.49
CA LEU A 207 21.71 -14.01 -19.62
C LEU A 207 20.65 -15.09 -19.82
N LYS A 208 20.38 -15.49 -21.08
CA LYS A 208 19.40 -16.52 -21.43
C LYS A 208 19.76 -17.93 -20.94
N GLU A 209 21.02 -18.20 -20.65
CA GLU A 209 21.47 -19.49 -20.12
C GLU A 209 21.17 -19.63 -18.61
N SER A 210 21.02 -18.51 -17.92
CA SER A 210 20.66 -18.47 -16.50
C SER A 210 19.18 -18.76 -16.29
N ASP A 211 18.85 -19.29 -15.11
CA ASP A 211 17.47 -19.42 -14.67
C ASP A 211 16.81 -18.06 -14.42
N VAL A 212 15.48 -18.04 -14.29
CA VAL A 212 14.69 -16.80 -14.07
C VAL A 212 15.24 -15.96 -12.92
N TRP A 213 15.63 -16.60 -11.81
CA TRP A 213 16.17 -15.91 -10.63
C TRP A 213 17.59 -15.39 -10.86
N GLY A 214 18.42 -16.15 -11.58
CA GLY A 214 19.75 -15.70 -11.97
C GLY A 214 19.70 -14.52 -12.94
N GLN A 215 18.77 -14.52 -13.88
CA GLN A 215 18.54 -13.39 -14.78
C GLN A 215 18.19 -12.11 -14.03
N CYS A 216 17.21 -12.19 -13.11
CA CYS A 216 16.84 -11.05 -12.27
C CYS A 216 18.02 -10.53 -11.44
N GLU A 217 18.83 -11.43 -10.89
CA GLU A 217 19.98 -11.05 -10.07
C GLU A 217 21.07 -10.33 -10.87
N VAL A 218 21.41 -10.87 -12.05
CA VAL A 218 22.35 -10.22 -12.97
C VAL A 218 21.85 -8.83 -13.34
N LEU A 219 20.59 -8.70 -13.74
CA LEU A 219 19.98 -7.42 -14.11
C LEU A 219 19.98 -6.42 -12.94
N ARG A 220 19.72 -6.88 -11.71
CA ARG A 220 19.77 -6.06 -10.49
C ARG A 220 21.17 -5.50 -10.24
N ILE A 221 22.19 -6.37 -10.31
CA ILE A 221 23.59 -5.99 -10.10
C ILE A 221 24.05 -4.98 -11.17
N LEU A 222 23.61 -5.16 -12.42
CA LEU A 222 23.91 -4.25 -13.53
C LEU A 222 23.28 -2.86 -13.39
N GLN A 223 22.30 -2.64 -12.49
CA GLN A 223 21.70 -1.31 -12.29
C GLN A 223 22.71 -0.26 -11.76
N ARG A 224 23.81 -0.70 -11.15
CA ARG A 224 24.91 0.18 -10.72
C ARG A 224 25.89 0.52 -11.85
N TYR A 225 25.89 -0.26 -12.92
CA TYR A 225 26.78 0.00 -14.05
C TYR A 225 26.35 1.26 -14.79
N ARG A 226 27.32 2.08 -15.19
CA ARG A 226 27.11 3.29 -15.99
C ARG A 226 27.99 3.21 -17.24
N PRO A 227 27.40 3.17 -18.45
CA PRO A 227 28.17 3.12 -19.69
C PRO A 227 28.93 4.44 -19.89
N GLN A 228 30.13 4.36 -20.48
CA GLN A 228 30.98 5.53 -20.69
C GLN A 228 30.74 6.21 -22.04
N SER A 229 30.23 5.47 -23.03
CA SER A 229 29.91 5.95 -24.38
C SER A 229 28.45 5.66 -24.75
N GLU A 230 27.87 6.50 -25.61
CA GLU A 230 26.55 6.24 -26.19
C GLU A 230 26.52 4.95 -27.02
N ASP A 231 27.61 4.64 -27.75
CA ASP A 231 27.70 3.39 -28.52
C ASP A 231 27.60 2.16 -27.61
N GLU A 232 28.28 2.21 -26.47
CA GLU A 232 28.22 1.15 -25.46
C GLU A 232 26.83 1.01 -24.85
N LEU A 233 26.16 2.15 -24.60
CA LEU A 233 24.79 2.15 -24.14
C LEU A 233 23.89 1.43 -25.14
N PHE A 234 23.93 1.79 -26.43
CA PHE A 234 23.08 1.16 -27.46
C PHE A 234 23.41 -0.33 -27.67
N ASP A 235 24.68 -0.73 -27.55
CA ASP A 235 25.06 -2.15 -27.55
C ASP A 235 24.41 -2.91 -26.39
N ILE A 236 24.43 -2.33 -25.18
CA ILE A 236 23.80 -2.93 -24.00
C ILE A 236 22.28 -3.01 -24.16
N LEU A 237 21.63 -1.95 -24.64
CA LEU A 237 20.18 -1.93 -24.86
C LEU A 237 19.76 -2.99 -25.89
N SER A 238 20.53 -3.16 -26.97
CA SER A 238 20.29 -4.20 -27.99
C SER A 238 20.35 -5.62 -27.40
N LEU A 239 21.21 -5.86 -26.40
CA LEU A 239 21.26 -7.14 -25.70
C LEU A 239 20.08 -7.35 -24.74
N LEU A 240 19.54 -6.26 -24.16
CA LEU A 240 18.40 -6.29 -23.24
C LEU A 240 17.05 -6.41 -23.96
N ASP A 241 16.95 -6.02 -25.23
CA ASP A 241 15.71 -6.00 -26.01
C ASP A 241 14.95 -7.32 -26.01
N ALA A 242 15.67 -8.44 -26.11
CA ALA A 242 15.05 -9.77 -26.06
C ALA A 242 14.45 -10.10 -24.69
N SER A 243 15.02 -9.55 -23.61
CA SER A 243 14.59 -9.77 -22.23
C SER A 243 13.42 -8.86 -21.82
N LEU A 244 13.25 -7.71 -22.47
CA LEU A 244 12.11 -6.81 -22.28
C LEU A 244 10.77 -7.47 -22.64
N VAL A 245 10.77 -8.31 -23.67
CA VAL A 245 9.56 -9.04 -24.14
C VAL A 245 9.52 -10.46 -23.57
N SER A 246 10.23 -10.72 -22.47
CA SER A 246 10.27 -12.05 -21.87
C SER A 246 8.88 -12.47 -21.35
N PRO A 247 8.53 -13.78 -21.46
CA PRO A 247 7.26 -14.29 -20.96
C PRO A 247 7.23 -14.37 -19.43
N HIS A 248 8.39 -14.25 -18.77
CA HIS A 248 8.51 -14.29 -17.31
C HIS A 248 8.46 -12.86 -16.74
N PRO A 249 7.37 -12.47 -16.05
CA PRO A 249 7.20 -11.10 -15.58
C PRO A 249 8.35 -10.56 -14.70
N PRO A 250 8.99 -11.37 -13.82
CA PRO A 250 10.14 -10.88 -13.03
C PRO A 250 11.33 -10.44 -13.89
N VAL A 251 11.65 -11.18 -14.96
CA VAL A 251 12.76 -10.85 -15.87
C VAL A 251 12.43 -9.60 -16.66
N MET A 252 11.21 -9.52 -17.20
CA MET A 252 10.72 -8.33 -17.90
C MET A 252 10.79 -7.10 -16.99
N ALA A 253 10.32 -7.20 -15.73
CA ALA A 253 10.31 -6.07 -14.80
C ALA A 253 11.72 -5.63 -14.39
N ALA A 254 12.62 -6.59 -14.14
CA ALA A 254 14.03 -6.29 -13.86
C ALA A 254 14.72 -5.65 -15.07
N THR A 255 14.43 -6.14 -16.27
CA THR A 255 14.98 -5.60 -17.53
C THR A 255 14.47 -4.19 -17.76
N LEU A 256 13.17 -3.94 -17.61
CA LEU A 256 12.60 -2.61 -17.76
C LEU A 256 13.18 -1.63 -16.75
N SER A 257 13.32 -2.04 -15.48
CA SER A 257 13.92 -1.18 -14.45
C SER A 257 15.37 -0.81 -14.79
N LEU A 258 16.17 -1.77 -15.26
CA LEU A 258 17.53 -1.49 -15.76
C LEU A 258 17.50 -0.57 -16.99
N PHE A 259 16.66 -0.87 -17.97
CA PHE A 259 16.53 -0.10 -19.20
C PHE A 259 16.18 1.37 -18.93
N LEU A 260 15.16 1.62 -18.09
CA LEU A 260 14.77 2.97 -17.68
C LEU A 260 15.86 3.69 -16.88
N SER A 261 16.64 2.96 -16.07
CA SER A 261 17.75 3.56 -15.31
C SER A 261 18.91 4.01 -16.22
N LEU A 262 19.19 3.23 -17.28
CA LEU A 262 20.24 3.53 -18.25
C LEU A 262 19.83 4.66 -19.20
N CYS A 263 18.54 4.72 -19.58
CA CYS A 263 18.00 5.69 -20.52
C CYS A 263 17.40 6.94 -19.85
N SER A 264 17.81 7.30 -18.63
CA SER A 264 17.23 8.45 -17.90
C SER A 264 17.34 9.78 -18.65
N GLY A 265 18.35 9.96 -19.52
CA GLY A 265 18.53 11.12 -20.39
C GLY A 265 17.86 11.03 -21.77
N LEU A 266 17.23 9.90 -22.13
CA LEU A 266 16.68 9.64 -23.46
C LEU A 266 15.17 9.33 -23.39
N PRO A 267 14.30 10.35 -23.34
CA PRO A 267 12.86 10.15 -23.14
C PRO A 267 12.20 9.33 -24.25
N ALA A 268 12.58 9.53 -25.52
CA ALA A 268 12.02 8.79 -26.65
C ALA A 268 12.27 7.27 -26.56
N VAL A 269 13.45 6.88 -26.10
CA VAL A 269 13.85 5.47 -25.94
C VAL A 269 13.10 4.82 -24.78
N ASN A 270 12.87 5.56 -23.69
CA ASN A 270 12.03 5.09 -22.57
C ASN A 270 10.58 4.82 -23.01
N LEU A 271 9.97 5.72 -23.79
CA LEU A 271 8.60 5.52 -24.28
C LEU A 271 8.49 4.26 -25.16
N ALA A 272 9.44 4.06 -26.09
CA ALA A 272 9.47 2.87 -26.92
C ALA A 272 9.61 1.58 -26.10
N ALA A 273 10.39 1.57 -25.01
CA ALA A 273 10.52 0.42 -24.13
C ALA A 273 9.22 0.11 -23.38
N LEU A 274 8.51 1.14 -22.89
CA LEU A 274 7.21 0.97 -22.24
C LEU A 274 6.16 0.37 -23.19
N GLU A 275 6.17 0.76 -24.47
CA GLU A 275 5.30 0.19 -25.48
C GLU A 275 5.53 -1.31 -25.70
N ARG A 276 6.79 -1.75 -25.67
CA ARG A 276 7.16 -3.16 -25.84
C ARG A 276 6.73 -4.04 -24.67
N VAL A 277 6.73 -3.49 -23.45
CA VAL A 277 6.35 -4.21 -22.22
C VAL A 277 4.83 -4.44 -22.11
N ARG A 278 4.02 -3.76 -22.93
CA ARG A 278 2.56 -3.94 -22.98
C ARG A 278 2.13 -5.40 -23.12
N ALA A 279 2.71 -6.15 -24.06
CA ALA A 279 2.28 -7.53 -24.33
C ALA A 279 2.58 -8.48 -23.16
N PRO A 280 3.81 -8.50 -22.59
CA PRO A 280 4.11 -9.27 -21.38
C PRO A 280 3.22 -8.94 -20.18
N LEU A 281 2.92 -7.66 -19.93
CA LEU A 281 2.05 -7.26 -18.81
C LEU A 281 0.61 -7.72 -19.00
N LEU A 282 0.07 -7.62 -20.22
CA LEU A 282 -1.27 -8.11 -20.54
C LEU A 282 -1.35 -9.64 -20.39
N ALA A 283 -0.29 -10.37 -20.76
CA ALA A 283 -0.19 -11.81 -20.51
C ALA A 283 -0.15 -12.11 -19.00
N ALA A 284 0.56 -11.32 -18.20
CA ALA A 284 0.61 -11.47 -16.74
C ALA A 284 -0.75 -11.21 -16.08
N CYS A 285 -1.54 -10.26 -16.57
CA CYS A 285 -2.94 -10.06 -16.12
C CYS A 285 -3.82 -11.29 -16.42
N GLY A 286 -3.56 -12.00 -17.51
CA GLY A 286 -4.24 -13.24 -17.87
C GLY A 286 -3.75 -14.49 -17.10
N SER A 287 -2.74 -14.36 -16.23
CA SER A 287 -2.16 -15.49 -15.50
C SER A 287 -3.18 -16.19 -14.60
N VAL A 288 -2.99 -17.50 -14.39
CA VAL A 288 -3.83 -18.31 -13.47
C VAL A 288 -3.61 -17.90 -12.01
N SER A 289 -2.39 -17.45 -11.65
CA SER A 289 -2.10 -16.95 -10.30
C SER A 289 -2.77 -15.59 -10.07
N ARG A 290 -3.54 -15.50 -8.99
CA ARG A 290 -4.26 -14.29 -8.58
C ARG A 290 -3.28 -13.20 -8.15
N GLU A 291 -2.19 -13.58 -7.50
CA GLU A 291 -1.11 -12.73 -7.03
C GLU A 291 -0.37 -12.10 -8.22
N MET A 292 -0.07 -12.91 -9.24
CA MET A 292 0.55 -12.41 -10.47
C MET A 292 -0.37 -11.46 -11.24
N ARG A 293 -1.69 -11.73 -11.28
CA ARG A 293 -2.66 -10.82 -11.88
C ARG A 293 -2.74 -9.49 -11.13
N PHE A 294 -2.81 -9.54 -9.81
CA PHE A 294 -2.88 -8.34 -8.97
C PHE A 294 -1.61 -7.48 -9.11
N THR A 295 -0.44 -8.11 -9.04
CA THR A 295 0.84 -7.39 -9.24
C THR A 295 0.90 -6.76 -10.63
N ALA A 296 0.53 -7.48 -11.69
CA ALA A 296 0.49 -6.92 -13.04
C ALA A 296 -0.44 -5.69 -13.16
N LEU A 297 -1.63 -5.73 -12.54
CA LEU A 297 -2.56 -4.59 -12.52
C LEU A 297 -1.94 -3.36 -11.83
N CYS A 298 -1.25 -3.54 -10.70
CA CYS A 298 -0.56 -2.44 -10.01
C CYS A 298 0.55 -1.82 -10.89
N HIS A 299 1.31 -2.64 -11.61
CA HIS A 299 2.34 -2.12 -12.53
C HIS A 299 1.71 -1.41 -13.73
N ILE A 300 0.59 -1.92 -14.27
CA ILE A 300 -0.13 -1.24 -15.36
C ILE A 300 -0.65 0.13 -14.91
N GLN A 301 -1.27 0.23 -13.73
CA GLN A 301 -1.70 1.52 -13.17
C GLN A 301 -0.52 2.51 -13.06
N LEU A 302 0.67 2.03 -12.67
CA LEU A 302 1.85 2.87 -12.61
C LEU A 302 2.28 3.37 -14.00
N LEU A 303 2.24 2.50 -15.02
CA LEU A 303 2.58 2.88 -16.39
C LEU A 303 1.62 3.90 -16.98
N LEU A 304 0.31 3.74 -16.72
CA LEU A 304 -0.73 4.63 -17.23
C LEU A 304 -0.59 6.08 -16.74
N ARG A 305 0.09 6.33 -15.60
CA ARG A 305 0.42 7.69 -15.13
C ARG A 305 1.35 8.45 -16.08
N SER A 306 2.22 7.74 -16.78
CA SER A 306 3.21 8.32 -17.69
C SER A 306 2.78 8.27 -19.16
N LEU A 307 1.97 7.27 -19.52
CA LEU A 307 1.48 7.01 -20.88
C LEU A 307 -0.02 6.72 -20.85
N PRO A 308 -0.87 7.76 -20.68
CA PRO A 308 -2.31 7.60 -20.74
C PRO A 308 -2.70 7.06 -22.13
N GLY A 309 -3.39 5.92 -22.16
CA GLY A 309 -3.82 5.27 -23.41
C GLY A 309 -2.96 4.09 -23.87
N LEU A 310 -1.84 3.76 -23.21
CA LEU A 310 -0.99 2.61 -23.58
C LEU A 310 -1.77 1.28 -23.71
N MET A 311 -2.78 1.08 -22.86
CA MET A 311 -3.66 -0.09 -22.86
C MET A 311 -5.01 0.13 -23.56
N GLY A 312 -5.23 1.28 -24.20
CA GLY A 312 -6.53 1.73 -24.70
C GLY A 312 -7.21 0.70 -25.62
N ALA A 313 -6.49 0.14 -26.59
CA ALA A 313 -7.02 -0.87 -27.52
C ALA A 313 -7.41 -2.21 -26.85
N HIS A 314 -6.99 -2.45 -25.61
CA HIS A 314 -7.17 -3.72 -24.90
C HIS A 314 -8.05 -3.59 -23.64
N TYR A 315 -8.81 -2.49 -23.49
CA TYR A 315 -9.63 -2.21 -22.32
C TYR A 315 -10.56 -3.39 -21.92
N LYS A 316 -11.12 -4.12 -22.90
CA LYS A 316 -11.99 -5.29 -22.68
C LYS A 316 -11.34 -6.42 -21.88
N ARG A 317 -10.00 -6.52 -21.87
CA ARG A 317 -9.27 -7.52 -21.06
C ARG A 317 -9.35 -7.24 -19.56
N PHE A 318 -9.69 -6.01 -19.17
CA PHE A 318 -9.82 -5.61 -17.77
C PHE A 318 -11.26 -5.74 -17.25
N PHE A 319 -12.18 -6.34 -17.99
CA PHE A 319 -13.49 -6.71 -17.46
C PHE A 319 -13.36 -7.74 -16.33
N CYS A 320 -14.25 -7.60 -15.35
CA CYS A 320 -14.25 -8.39 -14.14
C CYS A 320 -14.90 -9.76 -14.41
N GLY A 321 -14.19 -10.84 -14.10
CA GLY A 321 -14.77 -12.17 -14.12
C GLY A 321 -15.58 -12.45 -12.86
N TYR A 322 -16.64 -13.25 -12.96
CA TYR A 322 -17.49 -13.60 -11.81
C TYR A 322 -16.70 -14.26 -10.66
N ALA A 323 -15.79 -15.20 -10.97
CA ALA A 323 -15.00 -15.93 -9.98
C ALA A 323 -13.79 -15.15 -9.43
N GLU A 324 -13.62 -13.88 -9.80
CA GLU A 324 -12.49 -13.07 -9.34
C GLU A 324 -12.73 -12.50 -7.94
N PRO A 325 -11.71 -12.48 -7.06
CA PRO A 325 -11.78 -11.79 -5.77
C PRO A 325 -12.03 -10.28 -5.90
N ALA A 326 -12.71 -9.71 -4.91
CA ALA A 326 -13.07 -8.29 -4.87
C ALA A 326 -11.87 -7.34 -5.05
N TYR A 327 -10.72 -7.64 -4.43
CA TYR A 327 -9.52 -6.81 -4.55
C TYR A 327 -8.95 -6.75 -5.99
N ILE A 328 -9.15 -7.80 -6.82
CA ILE A 328 -8.77 -7.77 -8.25
C ILE A 328 -9.80 -6.97 -9.03
N LYS A 329 -11.10 -7.19 -8.77
CA LYS A 329 -12.18 -6.43 -9.42
C LYS A 329 -12.01 -4.92 -9.20
N GLN A 330 -11.73 -4.51 -7.96
CA GLN A 330 -11.49 -3.11 -7.60
C GLN A 330 -10.31 -2.50 -8.36
N ARG A 331 -9.19 -3.22 -8.48
CA ARG A 331 -8.01 -2.75 -9.25
C ARG A 331 -8.31 -2.65 -10.75
N LYS A 332 -9.06 -3.61 -11.30
CA LYS A 332 -9.52 -3.57 -12.69
C LYS A 332 -10.40 -2.36 -12.95
N MET A 333 -11.36 -2.06 -12.08
CA MET A 333 -12.22 -0.87 -12.20
C MET A 333 -11.39 0.42 -12.18
N GLN A 334 -10.39 0.53 -11.30
CA GLN A 334 -9.48 1.68 -11.28
C GLN A 334 -8.71 1.84 -12.61
N VAL A 335 -8.22 0.74 -13.20
CA VAL A 335 -7.59 0.76 -14.52
C VAL A 335 -8.59 1.18 -15.61
N LEU A 336 -9.83 0.67 -15.57
CA LEU A 336 -10.85 1.02 -16.56
C LEU A 336 -11.17 2.51 -16.56
N VAL A 337 -11.21 3.17 -15.39
CA VAL A 337 -11.41 4.62 -15.27
C VAL A 337 -10.31 5.42 -15.97
N GLU A 338 -9.06 4.95 -15.91
CA GLU A 338 -7.91 5.61 -16.57
C GLU A 338 -7.88 5.39 -18.10
N LEU A 339 -8.65 4.43 -18.61
CA LEU A 339 -8.69 4.05 -20.04
C LEU A 339 -9.91 4.59 -20.78
N VAL A 340 -10.77 5.38 -20.14
CA VAL A 340 -11.98 5.91 -20.77
C VAL A 340 -11.64 6.92 -21.87
N ASN A 341 -12.31 6.79 -23.01
CA ASN A 341 -12.29 7.71 -24.14
C ASN A 341 -13.69 7.84 -24.77
N ASP A 342 -13.85 8.75 -25.72
CA ASP A 342 -15.14 9.01 -26.37
C ASP A 342 -15.71 7.79 -27.12
N GLU A 343 -14.85 6.88 -27.56
CA GLU A 343 -15.23 5.68 -28.31
C GLU A 343 -15.73 4.55 -27.40
N ASN A 344 -15.14 4.38 -26.22
CA ASN A 344 -15.36 3.24 -25.35
C ASN A 344 -16.30 3.52 -24.17
N VAL A 345 -16.58 4.79 -23.86
CA VAL A 345 -17.32 5.20 -22.66
C VAL A 345 -18.68 4.51 -22.52
N ALA A 346 -19.45 4.36 -23.61
CA ALA A 346 -20.78 3.73 -23.56
C ALA A 346 -20.70 2.28 -23.07
N MET A 347 -19.83 1.48 -23.71
CA MET A 347 -19.61 0.08 -23.34
C MET A 347 -19.05 -0.07 -21.91
N LEU A 348 -18.17 0.84 -21.49
CA LEU A 348 -17.60 0.82 -20.15
C LEU A 348 -18.64 1.13 -19.08
N LEU A 349 -19.50 2.12 -19.30
CA LEU A 349 -20.56 2.48 -18.38
C LEU A 349 -21.62 1.37 -18.28
N ASP A 350 -21.97 0.72 -19.39
CA ASP A 350 -22.89 -0.42 -19.38
C ASP A 350 -22.34 -1.60 -18.57
N GLU A 351 -21.05 -1.90 -18.72
CA GLU A 351 -20.40 -2.97 -17.97
C GLU A 351 -20.27 -2.62 -16.47
N LEU A 352 -19.85 -1.39 -16.14
CA LEU A 352 -19.78 -0.91 -14.74
C LEU A 352 -21.15 -0.91 -14.06
N LYS A 353 -22.22 -0.55 -14.80
CA LYS A 353 -23.60 -0.62 -14.31
C LYS A 353 -23.97 -2.05 -13.88
N GLY A 354 -23.53 -3.07 -14.62
CA GLY A 354 -23.71 -4.47 -14.24
C GLY A 354 -22.99 -4.84 -12.94
N TYR A 355 -21.86 -4.20 -12.64
CA TYR A 355 -21.09 -4.43 -11.41
C TYR A 355 -21.68 -3.72 -10.18
N CYS A 356 -22.50 -2.68 -10.36
CA CYS A 356 -23.17 -1.98 -9.26
C CYS A 356 -24.15 -2.85 -8.47
N THR A 357 -24.58 -3.98 -9.03
CA THR A 357 -25.49 -4.95 -8.37
C THR A 357 -24.80 -6.28 -8.07
N ASP A 358 -23.46 -6.30 -7.95
CA ASP A 358 -22.70 -7.49 -7.55
C ASP A 358 -23.08 -7.91 -6.11
N VAL A 359 -22.97 -9.20 -5.81
CA VAL A 359 -23.26 -9.77 -4.48
C VAL A 359 -22.34 -9.17 -3.41
N ASN A 360 -21.11 -8.80 -3.78
CA ASN A 360 -20.19 -8.15 -2.86
C ASN A 360 -20.39 -6.63 -2.85
N ALA A 361 -20.86 -6.11 -1.72
CA ALA A 361 -21.08 -4.68 -1.50
C ALA A 361 -19.84 -3.82 -1.79
N ASP A 362 -18.63 -4.23 -1.41
CA ASP A 362 -17.40 -3.47 -1.68
C ASP A 362 -17.13 -3.33 -3.19
N THR A 363 -17.47 -4.36 -3.96
CA THR A 363 -17.32 -4.35 -5.42
C THR A 363 -18.38 -3.44 -6.06
N ALA A 364 -19.62 -3.50 -5.59
CA ALA A 364 -20.68 -2.60 -6.01
C ALA A 364 -20.34 -1.13 -5.73
N GLN A 365 -19.87 -0.82 -4.52
CA GLN A 365 -19.46 0.53 -4.12
C GLN A 365 -18.26 1.03 -4.95
N ALA A 366 -17.29 0.15 -5.23
CA ALA A 366 -16.15 0.47 -6.09
C ALA A 366 -16.58 0.77 -7.54
N ALA A 367 -17.58 0.05 -8.08
CA ALA A 367 -18.16 0.31 -9.39
C ALA A 367 -18.88 1.66 -9.43
N ILE A 368 -19.69 1.97 -8.40
CA ILE A 368 -20.38 3.26 -8.27
C ILE A 368 -19.36 4.42 -8.20
N SER A 369 -18.31 4.25 -7.39
CA SER A 369 -17.19 5.20 -7.30
C SER A 369 -16.46 5.39 -8.63
N ALA A 370 -16.29 4.31 -9.40
CA ALA A 370 -15.70 4.36 -10.73
C ALA A 370 -16.56 5.18 -11.71
N ILE A 371 -17.89 4.97 -11.71
CA ILE A 371 -18.85 5.77 -12.50
C ILE A 371 -18.75 7.25 -12.13
N GLY A 372 -18.67 7.57 -10.83
CA GLY A 372 -18.49 8.93 -10.34
C GLY A 372 -17.22 9.60 -10.88
N ARG A 373 -16.10 8.88 -10.93
CA ARG A 373 -14.83 9.39 -11.52
C ARG A 373 -14.94 9.67 -13.02
N ILE A 374 -15.65 8.82 -13.76
CA ILE A 374 -15.93 9.02 -15.19
C ILE A 374 -16.84 10.23 -15.41
N GLY A 375 -17.76 10.47 -14.46
CA GLY A 375 -18.70 11.60 -14.49
C GLY A 375 -18.03 12.97 -14.54
N ARG A 376 -16.74 13.09 -14.20
CA ARG A 376 -15.97 14.33 -14.39
C ARG A 376 -15.93 14.78 -15.86
N SER A 377 -15.86 13.84 -16.79
CA SER A 377 -15.82 14.13 -18.23
C SER A 377 -17.18 13.86 -18.90
N TYR A 378 -17.96 12.91 -18.39
CA TYR A 378 -19.23 12.47 -18.97
C TYR A 378 -20.37 12.51 -17.94
N SER A 379 -20.67 13.69 -17.41
CA SER A 379 -21.62 13.89 -16.30
C SER A 379 -23.00 13.30 -16.55
N ASP A 380 -23.61 13.61 -17.70
CA ASP A 380 -25.04 13.38 -17.92
C ASP A 380 -25.36 11.88 -17.94
N ARG A 381 -24.57 11.09 -18.68
CA ARG A 381 -24.72 9.63 -18.74
C ARG A 381 -24.46 8.96 -17.40
N CYS A 382 -23.47 9.43 -16.64
CA CYS A 382 -23.19 8.90 -15.31
C CYS A 382 -24.34 9.20 -14.34
N LEU A 383 -24.92 10.41 -14.39
CA LEU A 383 -26.06 10.80 -13.56
C LEU A 383 -27.32 9.99 -13.87
N GLU A 384 -27.61 9.70 -15.13
CA GLU A 384 -28.70 8.80 -15.52
C GLU A 384 -28.56 7.40 -14.88
N ILE A 385 -27.34 6.86 -14.84
CA ILE A 385 -27.08 5.57 -14.20
C ILE A 385 -27.23 5.68 -12.67
N LEU A 386 -26.61 6.69 -12.06
CA LEU A 386 -26.65 6.89 -10.61
C LEU A 386 -28.08 7.11 -10.09
N THR A 387 -28.88 7.93 -10.79
CA THR A 387 -30.30 8.14 -10.46
C THR A 387 -31.12 6.85 -10.60
N GLY A 388 -30.88 6.06 -11.65
CA GLY A 388 -31.50 4.75 -11.80
C GLY A 388 -31.16 3.77 -10.66
N LEU A 389 -29.94 3.83 -10.12
CA LEU A 389 -29.51 2.98 -9.00
C LEU A 389 -30.20 3.33 -7.68
N LEU A 390 -30.55 4.60 -7.44
CA LEU A 390 -31.32 5.02 -6.26
C LEU A 390 -32.71 4.35 -6.21
N GLY A 391 -33.29 4.06 -7.38
CA GLY A 391 -34.58 3.36 -7.49
C GLY A 391 -34.58 1.93 -6.92
N LEU A 392 -33.41 1.31 -6.74
CA LEU A 392 -33.29 -0.04 -6.15
C LEU A 392 -33.57 -0.08 -4.65
N LYS A 393 -33.50 1.06 -3.95
CA LYS A 393 -33.73 1.21 -2.50
C LYS A 393 -32.90 0.24 -1.63
N GLN A 394 -31.70 -0.11 -2.06
CA GLN A 394 -30.75 -0.91 -1.27
C GLN A 394 -29.78 0.00 -0.53
N GLU A 395 -29.69 -0.12 0.80
CA GLU A 395 -28.91 0.79 1.65
C GLU A 395 -27.47 1.02 1.18
N HIS A 396 -26.70 -0.06 0.95
CA HIS A 396 -25.29 0.03 0.59
C HIS A 396 -25.06 0.69 -0.79
N ILE A 397 -26.03 0.57 -1.70
CA ILE A 397 -26.03 1.23 -3.02
C ILE A 397 -26.41 2.70 -2.85
N THR A 398 -27.50 3.00 -2.15
CA THR A 398 -27.93 4.39 -1.90
C THR A 398 -26.83 5.19 -1.21
N SER A 399 -26.20 4.64 -0.17
CA SER A 399 -25.09 5.30 0.53
C SER A 399 -23.95 5.67 -0.41
N ALA A 400 -23.51 4.72 -1.25
CA ALA A 400 -22.43 4.97 -2.20
C ALA A 400 -22.83 5.95 -3.31
N VAL A 401 -24.06 5.87 -3.83
CA VAL A 401 -24.55 6.80 -4.85
C VAL A 401 -24.58 8.22 -4.32
N VAL A 402 -25.13 8.45 -3.12
CA VAL A 402 -25.20 9.78 -2.50
C VAL A 402 -23.79 10.34 -2.25
N GLN A 403 -22.86 9.51 -1.78
CA GLN A 403 -21.45 9.90 -1.65
C GLN A 403 -20.85 10.30 -3.01
N THR A 404 -21.08 9.53 -4.07
CA THR A 404 -20.58 9.89 -5.41
C THR A 404 -21.25 11.12 -6.02
N MET A 405 -22.52 11.38 -5.73
CA MET A 405 -23.22 12.59 -6.17
C MET A 405 -22.67 13.84 -5.47
N ARG A 406 -22.43 13.78 -4.15
CA ARG A 406 -21.75 14.84 -3.39
C ARG A 406 -20.44 15.23 -4.07
N ASP A 407 -19.62 14.21 -4.30
CA ASP A 407 -18.31 14.27 -4.91
C ASP A 407 -18.36 14.85 -6.33
N LEU A 408 -19.27 14.36 -7.17
CA LEU A 408 -19.44 14.80 -8.55
C LEU A 408 -19.91 16.25 -8.63
N VAL A 409 -20.89 16.66 -7.82
CA VAL A 409 -21.44 18.02 -7.82
C VAL A 409 -20.42 19.06 -7.39
N TRP A 410 -19.50 18.70 -6.50
CA TRP A 410 -18.40 19.59 -6.15
C TRP A 410 -17.50 19.89 -7.35
N VAL A 411 -17.13 18.85 -8.11
CA VAL A 411 -16.24 18.98 -9.28
C VAL A 411 -16.98 19.59 -10.47
N CYS A 412 -18.26 19.25 -10.63
CA CYS A 412 -19.11 19.60 -11.76
C CYS A 412 -20.42 20.27 -11.27
N PRO A 413 -20.40 21.58 -10.93
CA PRO A 413 -21.58 22.29 -10.43
C PRO A 413 -22.79 22.29 -11.37
N GLN A 414 -22.56 22.06 -12.67
CA GLN A 414 -23.62 21.94 -13.68
C GLN A 414 -24.59 20.77 -13.43
N CYS A 415 -24.17 19.77 -12.64
CA CYS A 415 -24.98 18.60 -12.30
C CYS A 415 -25.97 18.84 -11.15
N SER A 416 -25.96 20.04 -10.56
CA SER A 416 -26.68 20.33 -9.31
C SER A 416 -28.18 20.09 -9.40
N ASP A 417 -28.83 20.52 -10.47
CA ASP A 417 -30.30 20.42 -10.59
C ASP A 417 -30.79 18.97 -10.64
N THR A 418 -30.11 18.12 -11.43
CA THR A 418 -30.42 16.69 -11.50
C THR A 418 -30.20 15.97 -10.17
N VAL A 419 -29.17 16.37 -9.42
CA VAL A 419 -28.89 15.77 -8.11
C VAL A 419 -29.93 16.20 -7.08
N CYS A 420 -30.32 17.47 -7.05
CA CYS A 420 -31.37 17.97 -6.14
C CYS A 420 -32.68 17.17 -6.29
N LEU A 421 -33.10 16.89 -7.53
CA LEU A 421 -34.32 16.10 -7.80
C LEU A 421 -34.18 14.65 -7.37
N ALA A 422 -32.98 14.08 -7.45
CA ALA A 422 -32.73 12.69 -7.14
C ALA A 422 -32.64 12.38 -5.63
N LEU A 423 -32.41 13.41 -4.80
CA LEU A 423 -32.19 13.24 -3.35
C LEU A 423 -33.48 13.02 -2.55
N GLU A 424 -34.64 13.36 -3.12
CA GLU A 424 -35.93 13.20 -2.43
C GLU A 424 -36.19 11.72 -2.08
N GLY A 425 -36.48 11.44 -0.80
CA GLY A 425 -36.78 10.09 -0.30
C GLY A 425 -35.57 9.20 -0.02
N CYS A 426 -34.33 9.68 -0.23
CA CYS A 426 -33.13 8.88 0.08
C CYS A 426 -32.94 8.65 1.59
N GLU A 427 -33.39 9.58 2.42
CA GLU A 427 -33.29 9.56 3.90
C GLU A 427 -33.84 8.29 4.56
N GLU A 428 -34.93 7.73 4.04
CA GLU A 428 -35.58 6.54 4.61
C GLU A 428 -34.70 5.28 4.52
N THR A 429 -33.75 5.26 3.58
CA THR A 429 -32.93 4.08 3.30
C THR A 429 -31.53 4.13 3.90
N LEU A 430 -31.07 5.30 4.35
CA LEU A 430 -29.68 5.52 4.78
C LEU A 430 -29.48 5.26 6.28
N GLN A 431 -28.75 4.20 6.64
CA GLN A 431 -28.31 3.97 8.02
C GLN A 431 -26.81 4.21 8.23
N ASP A 432 -26.00 3.96 7.20
CA ASP A 432 -24.56 4.22 7.24
C ASP A 432 -24.20 5.70 7.50
N SER A 433 -23.19 5.89 8.37
CA SER A 433 -22.66 7.19 8.79
C SER A 433 -22.06 8.01 7.64
N GLN A 434 -21.44 7.37 6.65
CA GLN A 434 -20.82 8.06 5.50
C GLN A 434 -21.88 8.57 4.53
N GLY A 435 -22.89 7.74 4.22
CA GLY A 435 -24.04 8.14 3.41
C GLY A 435 -24.83 9.28 4.05
N ARG A 436 -25.07 9.23 5.36
CA ARG A 436 -25.74 10.31 6.11
C ARG A 436 -24.95 11.63 6.08
N GLN A 437 -23.63 11.58 6.27
CA GLN A 437 -22.78 12.77 6.13
C GLN A 437 -22.86 13.36 4.73
N ALA A 438 -22.81 12.53 3.69
CA ALA A 438 -22.91 13.00 2.31
C ALA A 438 -24.28 13.62 2.00
N LEU A 439 -25.37 13.04 2.51
CA LEU A 439 -26.71 13.61 2.38
C LEU A 439 -26.81 14.97 3.09
N LEU A 440 -26.38 15.04 4.35
CA LEU A 440 -26.39 16.29 5.13
C LEU A 440 -25.60 17.39 4.42
N TRP A 441 -24.40 17.06 3.92
CA TRP A 441 -23.61 18.00 3.14
C TRP A 441 -24.35 18.52 1.90
N LEU A 442 -25.01 17.63 1.16
CA LEU A 442 -25.80 18.02 -0.03
C LEU A 442 -26.97 18.93 0.34
N LEU A 443 -27.66 18.65 1.44
CA LEU A 443 -28.71 19.51 2.00
C LEU A 443 -28.14 20.87 2.46
N ALA A 444 -26.90 20.90 2.98
CA ALA A 444 -26.26 22.12 3.44
C ALA A 444 -25.97 23.09 2.29
N VAL A 445 -25.63 22.57 1.11
CA VAL A 445 -25.27 23.36 -0.07
C VAL A 445 -26.51 23.70 -0.90
N TYR A 446 -27.45 22.77 -1.06
CA TYR A 446 -28.59 22.89 -1.96
C TYR A 446 -29.95 22.95 -1.26
N GLY A 447 -29.99 23.06 0.07
CA GLY A 447 -31.23 23.07 0.84
C GLY A 447 -32.18 24.24 0.54
N GLU A 448 -31.70 25.30 -0.14
CA GLU A 448 -32.59 26.34 -0.68
C GLU A 448 -33.50 25.78 -1.80
N ARG A 449 -32.98 24.88 -2.64
CA ARG A 449 -33.71 24.29 -3.78
C ARG A 449 -34.55 23.07 -3.38
N ILE A 450 -34.13 22.34 -2.35
CA ILE A 450 -34.79 21.13 -1.89
C ILE A 450 -35.90 21.52 -0.89
N SER A 451 -37.16 21.23 -1.21
CA SER A 451 -38.29 21.56 -0.33
C SER A 451 -38.34 20.68 0.92
N SER A 452 -37.93 19.41 0.82
CA SER A 452 -37.96 18.46 1.94
C SER A 452 -36.86 18.69 3.00
N ALA A 453 -35.82 19.47 2.68
CA ALA A 453 -34.61 19.60 3.50
C ALA A 453 -34.85 19.93 4.99
N PRO A 454 -35.75 20.87 5.36
CA PRO A 454 -36.04 21.14 6.78
C PRO A 454 -36.64 19.93 7.50
N TYR A 455 -37.58 19.22 6.87
CA TYR A 455 -38.22 18.05 7.46
C TYR A 455 -37.23 16.90 7.68
N THR A 456 -36.36 16.65 6.70
CA THR A 456 -35.29 15.66 6.82
C THR A 456 -34.36 15.99 8.00
N LEU A 457 -33.98 17.26 8.15
CA LEU A 457 -33.11 17.69 9.24
C LEU A 457 -33.76 17.56 10.62
N GLU A 458 -35.06 17.81 10.72
CA GLU A 458 -35.77 17.68 11.99
C GLU A 458 -35.69 16.25 12.54
N VAL A 459 -35.86 15.25 11.67
CA VAL A 459 -35.70 13.84 12.04
C VAL A 459 -34.28 13.54 12.56
N PHE A 460 -33.24 14.08 11.91
CA PHE A 460 -31.85 13.91 12.37
C PHE A 460 -31.58 14.61 13.70
N ILE A 461 -32.17 15.80 13.93
CA ILE A 461 -32.02 16.57 15.17
C ILE A 461 -32.74 15.87 16.33
N ASP A 462 -33.95 15.37 16.11
CA ASP A 462 -34.69 14.61 17.13
C ASP A 462 -33.95 13.32 17.53
N GLY A 463 -33.26 12.69 16.58
CA GLY A 463 -32.41 11.52 16.79
C GLY A 463 -31.00 11.80 17.32
N VAL A 464 -30.58 13.06 17.49
CA VAL A 464 -29.16 13.42 17.72
C VAL A 464 -28.54 12.77 18.96
N ARG A 465 -29.34 12.54 20.01
CA ARG A 465 -28.91 11.90 21.26
C ARG A 465 -28.56 10.42 21.07
N SER A 466 -29.21 9.77 20.10
CA SER A 466 -28.98 8.36 19.76
C SER A 466 -27.89 8.14 18.73
N GLU A 467 -27.45 9.21 18.04
CA GLU A 467 -26.45 9.12 16.99
C GLU A 467 -25.05 8.90 17.60
N ALA A 468 -24.41 7.79 17.22
CA ALA A 468 -23.10 7.42 17.74
C ALA A 468 -21.95 8.10 16.98
N SER A 469 -22.16 8.48 15.71
CA SER A 469 -21.09 8.97 14.86
C SER A 469 -20.87 10.49 15.02
N LEU A 470 -19.66 10.86 15.47
CA LEU A 470 -19.28 12.27 15.65
C LEU A 470 -19.31 13.05 14.34
N GLY A 471 -18.90 12.41 13.23
CA GLY A 471 -18.90 13.03 11.90
C GLY A 471 -20.30 13.48 11.47
N VAL A 472 -21.34 12.67 11.71
CA VAL A 472 -22.73 13.06 11.42
C VAL A 472 -23.17 14.23 12.29
N LYS A 473 -22.82 14.26 13.58
CA LYS A 473 -23.16 15.40 14.47
C LYS A 473 -22.53 16.72 14.03
N MET A 474 -21.25 16.69 13.66
CA MET A 474 -20.52 17.85 13.15
C MET A 474 -21.10 18.35 11.83
N GLU A 475 -21.44 17.44 10.91
CA GLU A 475 -22.04 17.80 9.63
C GLU A 475 -23.48 18.30 9.82
N LEU A 476 -24.25 17.72 10.75
CA LEU A 476 -25.60 18.16 11.10
C LEU A 476 -25.62 19.59 11.66
N LEU A 477 -24.67 19.94 12.53
CA LEU A 477 -24.47 21.31 13.01
C LEU A 477 -24.20 22.26 11.84
N THR A 478 -23.29 21.88 10.95
CA THR A 478 -22.92 22.69 9.78
C THR A 478 -24.10 22.88 8.83
N THR A 479 -24.85 21.81 8.60
CA THR A 479 -26.01 21.76 7.69
C THR A 479 -27.16 22.60 8.22
N THR A 480 -27.54 22.41 9.48
CA THR A 480 -28.61 23.18 10.13
C THR A 480 -28.26 24.66 10.17
N MET A 481 -27.00 24.98 10.44
CA MET A 481 -26.50 26.35 10.44
C MET A 481 -26.57 26.99 9.05
N ARG A 482 -26.13 26.30 7.99
CA ARG A 482 -26.22 26.78 6.60
C ARG A 482 -27.66 26.93 6.12
N LEU A 483 -28.53 25.97 6.45
CA LEU A 483 -29.94 26.06 6.08
C LEU A 483 -30.64 27.23 6.78
N PHE A 484 -30.31 27.51 8.05
CA PHE A 484 -30.81 28.68 8.77
C PHE A 484 -30.48 30.01 8.11
N LEU A 485 -29.29 30.12 7.51
CA LEU A 485 -28.91 31.32 6.76
C LEU A 485 -29.73 31.51 5.47
N CYS A 486 -30.38 30.46 4.97
CA CYS A 486 -31.20 30.49 3.76
C CYS A 486 -32.71 30.56 4.09
N ARG A 487 -33.17 29.76 5.06
CA ARG A 487 -34.58 29.62 5.48
C ARG A 487 -34.74 29.80 6.99
N PRO A 488 -34.59 31.03 7.52
CA PRO A 488 -34.56 31.27 8.96
C PRO A 488 -35.88 30.89 9.65
N ALA A 489 -37.04 31.12 9.01
CA ALA A 489 -38.34 30.90 9.64
C ALA A 489 -38.62 29.42 10.00
N GLU A 490 -38.15 28.50 9.17
CA GLU A 490 -38.41 27.05 9.33
C GLU A 490 -37.39 26.39 10.28
N THR A 491 -36.13 26.82 10.26
CA THR A 491 -35.05 26.11 10.97
C THR A 491 -34.61 26.80 12.27
N GLN A 492 -35.20 27.93 12.64
CA GLN A 492 -34.80 28.71 13.81
C GLN A 492 -34.94 27.93 15.12
N ASP A 493 -36.10 27.29 15.33
CA ASP A 493 -36.34 26.49 16.54
C ASP A 493 -35.42 25.26 16.56
N MET A 494 -35.33 24.56 15.43
CA MET A 494 -34.49 23.37 15.25
C MET A 494 -33.01 23.64 15.55
N LEU A 495 -32.46 24.75 15.03
CA LEU A 495 -31.08 25.16 15.30
C LEU A 495 -30.87 25.49 16.78
N GLY A 496 -31.84 26.13 17.43
CA GLY A 496 -31.81 26.42 18.86
C GLY A 496 -31.75 25.14 19.70
N ARG A 497 -32.59 24.15 19.40
CA ARG A 497 -32.59 22.83 20.07
C ARG A 497 -31.26 22.11 19.89
N LEU A 498 -30.73 22.07 18.66
CA LEU A 498 -29.46 21.41 18.35
C LEU A 498 -28.27 22.07 19.07
N LEU A 499 -28.17 23.41 19.03
CA LEU A 499 -27.09 24.14 19.73
C LEU A 499 -27.16 23.95 21.24
N HIS A 500 -28.37 23.93 21.82
CA HIS A 500 -28.52 23.69 23.25
C HIS A 500 -27.99 22.31 23.64
N TYR A 501 -28.39 21.27 22.90
CA TYR A 501 -27.90 19.92 23.11
C TYR A 501 -26.36 19.82 22.97
N CYS A 502 -25.80 20.33 21.87
CA CYS A 502 -24.36 20.24 21.60
C CYS A 502 -23.48 21.04 22.58
N ILE A 503 -24.00 22.10 23.21
CA ILE A 503 -23.23 22.93 24.15
C ILE A 503 -23.31 22.40 25.58
N GLU A 504 -24.49 21.94 26.01
CA GLU A 504 -24.75 21.57 27.41
C GLU A 504 -24.60 20.07 27.66
N GLU A 505 -25.07 19.23 26.76
CA GLU A 505 -25.22 17.79 27.01
C GLU A 505 -24.16 16.92 26.32
N GLU A 506 -23.58 17.36 25.19
CA GLU A 506 -22.60 16.57 24.46
C GLU A 506 -21.25 16.51 25.17
N THR A 507 -20.68 15.31 25.26
CA THR A 507 -19.41 15.03 25.96
C THR A 507 -18.19 15.27 25.08
N ASP A 508 -18.33 15.15 23.76
CA ASP A 508 -17.24 15.34 22.82
C ASP A 508 -16.88 16.82 22.67
N MET A 509 -15.60 17.14 22.86
CA MET A 509 -15.11 18.51 22.83
C MET A 509 -15.14 19.13 21.44
N CYS A 510 -14.95 18.35 20.37
CA CYS A 510 -14.93 18.89 19.01
C CYS A 510 -16.32 19.38 18.58
N VAL A 511 -17.35 18.57 18.87
CA VAL A 511 -18.75 18.94 18.60
C VAL A 511 -19.16 20.17 19.40
N ARG A 512 -18.78 20.20 20.69
CA ARG A 512 -19.06 21.33 21.57
C ARG A 512 -18.36 22.62 21.12
N ASP A 513 -17.09 22.54 20.75
CA ASP A 513 -16.33 23.70 20.30
C ASP A 513 -16.84 24.25 18.97
N GLN A 514 -17.24 23.38 18.03
CA GLN A 514 -17.88 23.80 16.78
C GLN A 514 -19.23 24.48 17.05
N ALA A 515 -20.06 23.93 17.93
CA ALA A 515 -21.33 24.54 18.31
C ALA A 515 -21.13 25.91 18.99
N LEU A 516 -20.15 26.04 19.88
CA LEU A 516 -19.77 27.31 20.51
C LEU A 516 -19.25 28.32 19.49
N LEU A 517 -18.46 27.88 18.51
CA LEU A 517 -17.99 28.72 17.41
C LEU A 517 -19.16 29.26 16.59
N TYR A 518 -20.10 28.41 16.17
CA TYR A 518 -21.29 28.83 15.42
C TYR A 518 -22.19 29.75 16.24
N TYR A 519 -22.38 29.46 17.53
CA TYR A 519 -23.13 30.34 18.42
C TYR A 519 -22.48 31.73 18.53
N ARG A 520 -21.15 31.81 18.69
CA ARG A 520 -20.42 33.08 18.75
C ARG A 520 -20.43 33.83 17.42
N LEU A 521 -20.33 33.14 16.29
CA LEU A 521 -20.45 33.72 14.96
C LEU A 521 -21.83 34.38 14.77
N LEU A 522 -22.91 33.71 15.17
CA LEU A 522 -24.25 34.29 15.14
C LEU A 522 -24.38 35.56 15.99
N HIS A 523 -23.65 35.65 17.11
CA HIS A 523 -23.58 36.87 17.94
C HIS A 523 -22.86 38.02 17.24
N CYS A 524 -21.88 37.72 16.38
CA CYS A 524 -21.17 38.74 15.59
C CYS A 524 -22.01 39.30 14.44
N GLY A 525 -22.94 38.51 13.90
CA GLY A 525 -23.90 38.93 12.87
C GLY A 525 -24.12 37.91 11.76
N ILE A 526 -25.29 37.97 11.12
CA ILE A 526 -25.70 37.02 10.06
C ILE A 526 -24.82 37.15 8.82
N GLU A 527 -24.51 38.37 8.40
CA GLU A 527 -23.69 38.64 7.19
C GLU A 527 -22.26 38.12 7.33
N GLU A 528 -21.62 38.37 8.47
CA GLU A 528 -20.27 37.85 8.76
C GLU A 528 -20.27 36.32 8.84
N THR A 529 -21.34 35.74 9.38
CA THR A 529 -21.50 34.30 9.44
C THR A 529 -21.69 33.67 8.05
N GLN A 530 -22.46 34.31 7.17
CA GLN A 530 -22.58 33.90 5.76
C GLN A 530 -21.22 33.94 5.05
N LYS A 531 -20.44 35.01 5.21
CA LYS A 531 -19.09 35.12 4.60
C LYS A 531 -18.17 33.96 5.00
N VAL A 532 -18.18 33.58 6.28
CA VAL A 532 -17.32 32.50 6.80
C VAL A 532 -17.77 31.12 6.33
N LEU A 533 -19.09 30.88 6.24
CA LEU A 533 -19.64 29.54 5.95
C LEU A 533 -19.87 29.26 4.46
N GLN A 534 -20.11 30.29 3.65
CA GLN A 534 -20.32 30.18 2.19
C GLN A 534 -19.02 30.27 1.38
N GLY A 535 -17.87 30.55 2.01
CA GLY A 535 -16.58 30.50 1.34
C GLY A 535 -16.30 29.10 0.77
N ARG A 536 -15.95 29.00 -0.51
CA ARG A 536 -15.46 27.74 -1.10
C ARG A 536 -14.16 27.35 -0.41
N ARG A 537 -14.22 26.42 0.54
CA ARG A 537 -13.02 25.76 1.07
C ARG A 537 -12.56 24.74 0.06
N SER A 538 -11.30 24.76 -0.35
CA SER A 538 -10.69 23.60 -1.00
C SER A 538 -10.78 22.43 -0.02
N ASP A 539 -11.62 21.43 -0.30
CA ASP A 539 -11.66 20.20 0.48
C ASP A 539 -10.55 19.26 -0.04
N PRO A 540 -9.48 19.00 0.75
CA PRO A 540 -8.40 18.13 0.33
C PRO A 540 -8.84 16.66 0.15
N SER A 541 -9.97 16.24 0.72
CA SER A 541 -10.50 14.88 0.55
C SER A 541 -10.97 14.58 -0.89
N LEU A 542 -11.20 15.62 -1.69
CA LEU A 542 -11.63 15.51 -3.09
C LEU A 542 -10.48 15.29 -4.07
N GLY A 543 -9.23 15.18 -3.58
CA GLY A 543 -8.09 14.71 -4.37
C GLY A 543 -8.34 13.34 -5.04
N VAL A 544 -9.32 12.57 -4.56
CA VAL A 544 -9.75 11.28 -5.14
C VAL A 544 -10.41 11.44 -6.52
N LEU A 545 -11.02 12.59 -6.81
CA LEU A 545 -11.68 12.91 -8.09
C LEU A 545 -10.85 13.86 -8.97
N ILE A 546 -9.92 14.58 -8.36
CA ILE A 546 -8.92 15.36 -9.05
C ILE A 546 -7.88 14.36 -9.54
N GLY A 547 -8.10 13.84 -10.76
CA GLY A 547 -7.22 12.88 -11.41
C GLY A 547 -5.75 13.21 -11.15
N ARG A 548 -4.97 12.20 -10.78
CA ARG A 548 -3.56 12.39 -10.42
C ARG A 548 -2.82 13.04 -11.58
N PRO A 549 -2.01 14.09 -11.35
CA PRO A 549 -1.20 14.69 -12.40
C PRO A 549 -0.28 13.62 -12.99
N ALA A 550 0.02 13.73 -14.28
CA ALA A 550 0.95 12.81 -14.94
C ALA A 550 2.30 12.84 -14.21
N GLU A 551 2.74 11.69 -13.73
CA GLU A 551 4.01 11.54 -13.03
C GLU A 551 5.10 11.19 -14.05
N PRO A 552 6.21 11.96 -14.12
CA PRO A 552 7.32 11.62 -15.00
C PRO A 552 7.95 10.28 -14.61
N ILE A 553 8.43 9.54 -15.61
CA ILE A 553 9.05 8.21 -15.44
C ILE A 553 10.15 8.20 -14.38
N SER A 554 10.90 9.31 -14.27
CA SER A 554 11.98 9.48 -13.30
C SER A 554 11.55 9.35 -11.83
N GLN A 555 10.28 9.64 -11.50
CA GLN A 555 9.78 9.56 -10.12
C GLN A 555 9.52 8.14 -9.63
N TRP A 556 9.22 7.21 -10.54
CA TRP A 556 8.82 5.85 -10.17
C TRP A 556 9.68 4.74 -10.76
N ALA A 557 10.51 4.99 -11.78
CA ALA A 557 11.33 3.96 -12.44
C ALA A 557 12.21 3.16 -11.47
N CYS A 558 12.82 3.83 -10.48
CA CYS A 558 13.63 3.18 -9.44
C CYS A 558 12.82 2.24 -8.53
N SER A 559 11.51 2.47 -8.43
CA SER A 559 10.60 1.70 -7.59
C SER A 559 9.75 0.69 -8.36
N PHE A 560 9.89 0.63 -9.70
CA PHE A 560 9.08 -0.23 -10.56
C PHE A 560 9.17 -1.71 -10.15
N ASN A 561 10.38 -2.24 -10.00
CA ASN A 561 10.61 -3.64 -9.62
C ASN A 561 10.77 -3.79 -8.08
N THR A 562 9.92 -3.12 -7.30
CA THR A 562 9.91 -3.18 -5.83
C THR A 562 8.50 -3.46 -5.31
N LEU A 563 8.32 -3.51 -3.98
CA LEU A 563 6.99 -3.66 -3.37
C LEU A 563 6.18 -2.35 -3.32
N LYS A 564 6.77 -1.20 -3.68
CA LYS A 564 6.11 0.12 -3.61
C LYS A 564 4.83 0.19 -4.48
N PRO A 565 4.81 -0.30 -5.74
CA PRO A 565 3.60 -0.25 -6.58
C PRO A 565 2.42 -1.02 -5.98
N LEU A 566 2.69 -2.07 -5.20
CA LEU A 566 1.66 -2.90 -4.56
C LEU A 566 1.00 -2.19 -3.37
N ARG A 567 1.76 -1.33 -2.68
CA ARG A 567 1.29 -0.59 -1.50
C ARG A 567 0.42 0.61 -1.86
N GLN A 568 0.57 1.18 -3.06
CA GLN A 568 -0.11 2.42 -3.49
C GLN A 568 -1.64 2.33 -3.68
N GLY A 569 -2.30 1.29 -3.18
CA GLY A 569 -3.77 1.32 -3.04
C GLY A 569 -4.32 0.62 -1.81
N SER A 570 -3.53 0.49 -0.74
CA SER A 570 -4.14 0.87 0.54
C SER A 570 -4.40 2.35 0.42
N VAL A 571 -5.67 2.72 0.37
CA VAL A 571 -6.20 4.05 0.69
C VAL A 571 -5.15 4.83 1.47
N GLU A 572 -4.63 5.92 0.89
CA GLU A 572 -4.09 7.02 1.68
C GLU A 572 -5.27 7.63 2.44
N THR A 573 -5.78 6.89 3.42
CA THR A 573 -5.89 7.38 4.78
C THR A 573 -4.44 7.58 5.20
N GLU A 574 -3.80 8.63 4.66
CA GLU A 574 -2.89 9.37 5.49
C GLU A 574 -3.75 9.77 6.68
N SER A 575 -3.55 9.06 7.79
CA SER A 575 -3.69 9.69 9.09
C SER A 575 -3.03 11.04 8.94
N ALA A 576 -3.82 12.11 8.98
CA ALA A 576 -3.31 13.43 9.24
C ALA A 576 -2.56 13.33 10.57
N SER A 577 -1.26 12.99 10.50
CA SER A 577 -0.35 13.21 11.58
C SER A 577 -0.40 14.72 11.77
N ARG A 578 -1.03 15.13 12.87
CA ARG A 578 -0.86 16.45 13.45
C ARG A 578 0.65 16.66 13.67
N GLY A 579 1.32 17.12 12.63
CA GLY A 579 2.67 17.65 12.70
C GLY A 579 2.54 19.11 13.09
N SER A 580 2.89 19.39 14.34
CA SER A 580 3.24 20.72 14.83
C SER A 580 4.17 21.40 13.82
N PRO A 581 3.99 22.69 13.48
CA PRO A 581 4.99 23.39 12.69
C PRO A 581 6.25 23.60 13.53
N GLU A 582 7.32 22.87 13.21
CA GLU A 582 8.66 23.18 13.68
C GLU A 582 9.11 24.51 13.07
N HIS A 583 9.72 25.32 13.93
CA HIS A 583 10.24 26.65 13.65
C HIS A 583 11.26 26.65 12.50
N VAL A 584 10.96 27.39 11.43
CA VAL A 584 11.97 27.91 10.51
C VAL A 584 12.39 29.28 11.03
N THR A 585 13.58 29.36 11.60
CA THR A 585 14.26 30.60 11.98
C THR A 585 14.60 31.41 10.73
N PHE A 586 13.96 32.55 10.57
CA PHE A 586 14.37 33.61 9.63
C PHE A 586 14.99 34.76 10.44
N ASP A 587 16.29 35.00 10.24
CA ASP A 587 17.00 36.18 10.75
C ASP A 587 16.55 37.45 9.98
N PRO A 588 16.16 38.55 10.65
CA PRO A 588 15.97 39.84 10.00
C PRO A 588 17.15 40.79 10.31
N LYS A 589 17.71 41.41 9.26
CA LYS A 589 18.54 42.62 9.33
C LYS A 589 17.65 43.89 9.50
N PRO A 590 18.20 45.01 10.02
CA PRO A 590 17.41 46.04 10.71
C PRO A 590 16.99 47.25 9.84
N ASN A 591 15.92 47.91 10.32
CA ASN A 591 15.41 49.27 10.07
C ASN A 591 14.71 49.50 8.70
N THR A 592 13.59 50.23 8.58
CA THR A 592 13.07 51.37 9.35
C THR A 592 11.57 51.58 9.02
N ASP A 593 10.84 52.23 9.93
CA ASP A 593 9.54 52.92 9.76
C ASP A 593 8.24 52.08 9.72
N LEU A 594 7.58 51.92 10.88
CA LEU A 594 6.21 52.43 11.16
C LEU A 594 5.68 51.95 12.53
N SER A 595 5.38 52.94 13.36
CA SER A 595 4.66 53.01 14.66
C SER A 595 4.15 51.73 15.34
N ASP A 596 4.69 51.52 16.54
CA ASP A 596 4.18 50.69 17.63
C ASP A 596 2.74 51.04 18.02
N THR A 597 1.88 50.02 18.07
CA THR A 597 0.92 49.77 19.17
C THR A 597 0.26 48.42 18.92
N LEU A 598 0.70 47.40 19.65
CA LEU A 598 -0.12 46.28 20.15
C LEU A 598 0.79 45.44 21.06
N ASP A 599 0.75 45.76 22.35
CA ASP A 599 1.47 45.06 23.41
C ASP A 599 1.16 43.56 23.43
N CYS A 600 2.23 42.76 23.31
CA CYS A 600 2.23 41.30 23.42
C CYS A 600 2.21 40.84 24.90
N SER A 601 1.29 41.38 25.69
CA SER A 601 1.04 40.98 27.09
C SER A 601 -0.41 40.49 27.33
N GLN A 602 -1.24 40.45 26.28
CA GLN A 602 -2.65 40.05 26.37
C GLN A 602 -2.93 38.57 26.05
N THR A 603 -1.98 37.83 25.47
CA THR A 603 -2.21 36.45 25.01
C THR A 603 -2.11 35.41 26.13
N GLU A 604 -1.26 35.59 27.14
CA GLU A 604 -1.22 34.68 28.31
C GLU A 604 -2.37 34.94 29.30
N THR A 605 -2.90 36.17 29.34
CA THR A 605 -4.06 36.52 30.17
C THR A 605 -5.39 36.03 29.57
N LEU A 606 -5.43 35.70 28.28
CA LEU A 606 -6.61 35.14 27.60
C LEU A 606 -6.76 33.64 27.80
N LEU A 607 -5.66 32.87 27.88
CA LEU A 607 -5.72 31.43 28.15
C LEU A 607 -6.23 31.13 29.57
N TYR A 608 -5.81 31.92 30.56
CA TYR A 608 -6.30 31.79 31.95
C TYR A 608 -7.73 32.30 32.13
N LYS A 609 -8.18 33.28 31.32
CA LYS A 609 -9.59 33.70 31.28
C LYS A 609 -10.50 32.75 30.50
N LEU A 610 -9.96 31.98 29.55
CA LEU A 610 -10.70 30.94 28.82
C LEU A 610 -11.09 29.75 29.71
N ILE A 611 -10.27 29.40 30.69
CA ILE A 611 -10.53 28.28 31.62
C ILE A 611 -11.52 28.67 32.74
N ILE A 612 -11.56 29.95 33.12
CA ILE A 612 -12.41 30.43 34.23
C ILE A 612 -13.82 30.85 33.78
N PHE A 613 -14.05 31.13 32.49
CA PHE A 613 -15.39 31.47 31.99
C PHE A 613 -16.28 30.24 31.65
N ALA A 614 -15.75 29.02 31.82
CA ALA A 614 -16.47 27.76 31.57
C ALA A 614 -17.36 27.29 32.75
N HIS A 615 -17.48 28.08 33.82
CA HIS A 615 -18.35 27.78 34.96
C HIS A 615 -19.27 28.95 35.28
N LYS A 616 -20.43 29.00 34.60
CA LYS A 616 -21.74 29.40 35.17
C LYS A 616 -22.83 29.40 34.09
N THR A 617 -23.73 28.44 34.22
CA THR A 617 -25.18 28.48 33.94
C THR A 617 -25.77 29.85 33.54
N HIS A 618 -25.55 30.28 32.30
CA HIS A 618 -26.19 31.48 31.73
C HIS A 618 -26.54 31.38 30.23
N VAL A 619 -26.38 30.18 29.64
CA VAL A 619 -26.62 29.94 28.22
C VAL A 619 -28.12 29.84 27.90
N VAL A 620 -28.92 29.26 28.81
CA VAL A 620 -30.36 29.01 28.62
C VAL A 620 -31.18 30.30 28.40
N TYR A 621 -30.96 31.35 29.21
CA TYR A 621 -31.73 32.61 29.10
C TYR A 621 -31.31 33.51 27.92
N LYS A 622 -30.09 33.38 27.41
CA LYS A 622 -29.62 34.17 26.25
C LYS A 622 -29.97 33.54 24.92
N ILE A 623 -30.04 32.21 24.83
CA ILE A 623 -30.50 31.52 23.61
C ILE A 623 -31.95 31.90 23.31
N GLN A 624 -32.85 31.83 24.30
CA GLN A 624 -34.25 32.24 24.13
C GLN A 624 -34.39 33.74 23.78
N CYS A 625 -33.65 34.63 24.44
CA CYS A 625 -33.74 36.08 24.18
C CYS A 625 -33.08 36.55 22.87
N PHE A 626 -32.09 35.82 22.33
CA PHE A 626 -31.46 36.16 21.04
C PHE A 626 -32.29 35.63 19.86
N ILE A 627 -32.88 34.43 20.01
CA ILE A 627 -33.81 33.84 19.05
C ILE A 627 -35.10 34.68 18.93
N ILE A 628 -35.63 35.20 20.04
CA ILE A 628 -36.84 36.05 20.02
C ILE A 628 -36.60 37.44 19.38
N LYS A 629 -35.34 37.90 19.24
CA LYS A 629 -35.03 39.28 18.80
C LYS A 629 -35.08 39.53 17.29
N TYR A 630 -35.27 38.52 16.44
CA TYR A 630 -35.38 38.70 14.98
C TYR A 630 -36.59 37.94 14.39
N PRO A 631 -37.82 38.48 14.45
CA PRO A 631 -39.00 37.85 13.84
C PRO A 631 -39.22 38.20 12.36
N THR A 632 -38.42 39.09 11.76
CA THR A 632 -38.70 39.58 10.40
C THR A 632 -37.44 40.05 9.68
N ILE A 633 -36.89 39.19 8.82
CA ILE A 633 -36.12 39.63 7.65
C ILE A 633 -36.66 38.83 6.47
N TYR A 634 -37.61 39.44 5.75
CA TYR A 634 -38.08 39.24 4.37
C TYR A 634 -39.57 39.56 4.29
N LYS A 635 -39.91 40.79 3.90
CA LYS A 635 -41.22 41.11 3.31
C LYS A 635 -41.06 41.02 1.78
N PRO A 636 -42.02 40.39 1.06
CA PRO A 636 -42.02 40.43 -0.39
C PRO A 636 -42.34 41.86 -0.86
N THR A 637 -41.63 42.32 -1.87
CA THR A 637 -41.84 43.61 -2.52
C THR A 637 -43.16 43.61 -3.31
N SER A 638 -44.24 44.10 -2.70
CA SER A 638 -45.43 44.56 -3.46
C SER A 638 -45.33 46.07 -3.71
N ARG A 639 -45.25 46.45 -4.98
CA ARG A 639 -45.37 47.84 -5.43
C ARG A 639 -46.81 48.31 -5.21
N ALA A 640 -47.00 49.41 -4.49
CA ALA A 640 -48.21 50.22 -4.58
C ALA A 640 -47.82 51.69 -4.81
N GLY A 641 -48.23 52.19 -5.98
CA GLY A 641 -48.19 53.59 -6.35
C GLY A 641 -49.19 54.41 -5.54
N SER A 642 -48.88 55.70 -5.44
CA SER A 642 -49.41 56.67 -4.52
C SER A 642 -50.72 57.35 -4.97
N LYS A 643 -51.37 57.98 -3.98
CA LYS A 643 -52.12 59.27 -4.00
C LYS A 643 -53.68 59.25 -4.07
N PRO A 644 -54.36 60.31 -3.53
CA PRO A 644 -55.17 60.16 -2.30
C PRO A 644 -56.57 60.86 -2.34
N PHE A 645 -57.23 60.88 -1.17
CA PHE A 645 -58.32 61.76 -0.69
C PHE A 645 -59.77 61.46 -1.09
N GLY A 646 -60.63 61.46 -0.07
CA GLY A 646 -62.04 61.87 -0.17
C GLY A 646 -63.06 60.84 0.33
N CYS A 647 -63.37 60.86 1.63
CA CYS A 647 -64.69 60.46 2.13
C CYS A 647 -65.61 61.70 2.13
N PRO A 648 -66.94 61.61 2.33
CA PRO A 648 -67.85 60.46 2.22
C PRO A 648 -69.19 60.81 1.51
N ARG A 649 -70.02 59.82 1.18
CA ARG A 649 -71.51 59.85 1.38
C ARG A 649 -72.16 58.52 0.97
N ARG A 650 -73.03 58.04 1.88
CA ARG A 650 -74.35 57.40 1.70
C ARG A 650 -74.71 56.97 0.26
N ASP A 651 -75.17 55.75 -0.02
CA ASP A 651 -76.00 54.82 0.76
C ASP A 651 -75.50 53.37 0.69
#